data_AF-A0A6I7MPU9-F1
#
_entry.id   AF-A0A6I7MPU9-F1
#
_cell.length_a   1.000
_cell.length_b   1.000
_cell.length_c   1.000
_cell.angle_alpha   90.00
_cell.angle_beta   90.00
_cell.angle_gamma   90.00
#
_symmetry.space_group_name_H-M   'P 1'
#
loop_
_entity.id
_entity.type
_entity.pdbx_description
1 polymer ?
#
loop_
_entity_poly.entity_id
_entity_poly.type
_entity_poly.pdbx_seq_one_letter_code
_entity_poly.pdbx_strand_id
1 'polypeptide(L)'
;MAIHLLGIRHHGPGSCRNVLNYLQELQPDLILVEGPAEAEALLACVENPQMTPPVALLAYQPDEPQNAVFYPFAEFSPEWQAMRYAVQNRIPFRFFDLPLIYSLALRTEKTSEQETETTAEVAEAGDPFDWLAHAAGFTDGESWWETMIEHRQEPADIFQAVQEAVTALREELPGHTSPRDLIREAWMRKMIRAAQKENFERIVVVCGAWHVPALDDMPKVKDDNELLKGLPKVKVECTWIPWTYDRLAFRSGYGAGIESPGWYHYLWHHPEDDGTLWVSRIASLLRQKNMDISVAHVIETVRLAQVTAALRDLPYPSLNEYNEAVTTVMGFGDDILLQIIKEELIISNRLGSVPDDVPKVPLLVDVEKIQKRLRVPFTAEIKELILDLRKPNDLERSIFFHRLQLLGIDWTILGRIDGKGTFKEKWTLYHKPEQIIQIIERAIWGNTVMEATQKYLLKQMAEIQHIPELTALLSTVLPADLPALVEAMTVQLDRLSAASTDILEMMEAVPDLVNIVRYGNVRDLDFSKVGDMLEAMIARILAGGVLVCINIDEEAAGDLLNKLVATDYALSILNREELNLMWRNFIGQVRSSANVHPLLSGYATRLLNDKGEISAEEMETTLSFYSSVGNAPADMAYWFEGFLRSSGSILLLDDRLWNLVNNWVCSQDKETFMELLPVLRRTFSEFTSAERRKLGEKARRTDSTGTSSAVGASVTENECLNREEAKKVIPVIRQLLGLETK
;
A
#
# COMPACT_ATOMS: atom_id res chain seq x y z
N MET A 1 34.21 -40.13 16.62
CA MET A 1 33.09 -39.22 16.30
C MET A 1 33.69 -37.85 16.11
N ALA A 2 33.63 -37.32 14.91
CA ALA A 2 34.08 -35.97 14.60
C ALA A 2 32.85 -35.09 14.40
N ILE A 3 32.80 -33.96 15.11
CA ILE A 3 31.83 -32.90 14.90
C ILE A 3 32.52 -31.83 14.07
N HIS A 4 31.88 -31.44 12.99
CA HIS A 4 32.39 -30.42 12.08
C HIS A 4 31.44 -29.23 12.11
N LEU A 5 31.90 -28.13 12.71
CA LEU A 5 31.12 -26.90 12.86
C LEU A 5 31.36 -26.00 11.64
N LEU A 6 30.31 -25.73 10.88
CA LEU A 6 30.34 -24.87 9.71
C LEU A 6 29.61 -23.57 10.04
N GLY A 7 30.39 -22.56 10.44
CA GLY A 7 29.91 -21.20 10.66
C GLY A 7 29.61 -20.50 9.34
N ILE A 8 28.37 -20.09 9.16
CA ILE A 8 27.90 -19.49 7.91
C ILE A 8 27.28 -18.12 8.12
N ARG A 9 27.15 -17.38 7.02
CA ARG A 9 26.11 -16.38 6.85
C ARG A 9 24.91 -17.03 6.15
N HIS A 10 23.68 -16.72 6.58
CA HIS A 10 22.43 -17.33 6.11
C HIS A 10 22.17 -17.19 4.59
N HIS A 11 22.82 -16.21 3.96
CA HIS A 11 22.73 -15.93 2.54
C HIS A 11 24.09 -15.50 2.00
N GLY A 12 24.64 -16.27 1.06
CA GLY A 12 25.94 -16.00 0.48
C GLY A 12 26.37 -17.08 -0.51
N PRO A 13 26.74 -16.73 -1.76
CA PRO A 13 27.11 -17.72 -2.77
C PRO A 13 28.42 -18.46 -2.42
N GLY A 14 29.40 -17.80 -1.82
CA GLY A 14 30.64 -18.42 -1.36
C GLY A 14 30.41 -19.31 -0.15
N SER A 15 29.67 -18.83 0.86
CA SER A 15 29.23 -19.64 2.00
C SER A 15 28.54 -20.94 1.55
N CYS A 16 27.66 -20.86 0.54
CA CYS A 16 27.01 -22.04 -0.04
C CYS A 16 27.98 -23.02 -0.67
N ARG A 17 28.92 -22.52 -1.50
CA ARG A 17 29.94 -23.37 -2.15
C ARG A 17 30.80 -24.07 -1.12
N ASN A 18 31.24 -23.34 -0.10
CA ASN A 18 32.07 -23.89 0.96
C ASN A 18 31.35 -24.99 1.73
N VAL A 19 30.08 -24.80 2.10
CA VAL A 19 29.28 -25.84 2.75
C VAL A 19 29.11 -27.06 1.84
N LEU A 20 28.75 -26.87 0.57
CA LEU A 20 28.57 -27.98 -0.37
C LEU A 20 29.86 -28.76 -0.62
N ASN A 21 30.98 -28.07 -0.83
CA ASN A 21 32.29 -28.70 -1.00
C ASN A 21 32.64 -29.53 0.25
N TYR A 22 32.44 -28.96 1.45
CA TYR A 22 32.71 -29.66 2.71
C TYR A 22 31.82 -30.91 2.88
N LEU A 23 30.53 -30.81 2.57
CA LEU A 23 29.60 -31.93 2.62
C LEU A 23 29.98 -33.04 1.62
N GLN A 24 30.44 -32.66 0.42
CA GLN A 24 30.89 -33.59 -0.62
C GLN A 24 32.19 -34.29 -0.24
N GLU A 25 33.15 -33.59 0.37
CA GLU A 25 34.43 -34.16 0.80
C GLU A 25 34.27 -35.08 2.02
N LEU A 26 33.53 -34.64 3.04
CA LEU A 26 33.40 -35.37 4.30
C LEU A 26 32.42 -36.55 4.20
N GLN A 27 31.37 -36.43 3.37
CA GLN A 27 30.27 -37.39 3.26
C GLN A 27 29.63 -37.73 4.62
N PRO A 28 29.00 -36.76 5.32
CA PRO A 28 28.51 -36.97 6.68
C PRO A 28 27.40 -38.02 6.78
N ASP A 29 27.24 -38.60 7.97
CA ASP A 29 26.14 -39.52 8.29
C ASP A 29 24.99 -38.85 9.07
N LEU A 30 25.17 -37.60 9.51
CA LEU A 30 24.14 -36.73 10.06
C LEU A 30 24.45 -35.27 9.75
N ILE A 31 23.43 -34.51 9.35
CA ILE A 31 23.52 -33.06 9.15
C ILE A 31 22.55 -32.39 10.14
N LEU A 32 23.09 -31.52 10.99
CA LEU A 32 22.35 -30.64 11.90
C LEU A 32 22.37 -29.22 11.32
N VAL A 33 21.20 -28.60 11.15
CA VAL A 33 21.10 -27.23 10.60
C VAL A 33 20.32 -26.32 11.53
N GLU A 34 20.80 -25.11 11.72
CA GLU A 34 20.09 -24.09 12.48
C GLU A 34 18.73 -23.81 11.82
N GLY A 35 17.67 -23.99 12.60
CA GLY A 35 16.31 -23.82 12.14
C GLY A 35 15.31 -24.54 13.06
N PRO A 36 14.01 -24.37 12.79
CA PRO A 36 12.95 -24.84 13.68
C PRO A 36 12.65 -26.33 13.50
N ALA A 37 12.66 -27.09 14.59
CA ALA A 37 12.34 -28.53 14.58
C ALA A 37 10.94 -28.84 14.02
N GLU A 38 9.99 -27.92 14.17
CA GLU A 38 8.63 -28.04 13.63
C GLU A 38 8.59 -28.14 12.10
N ALA A 39 9.62 -27.66 11.41
CA ALA A 39 9.73 -27.69 9.96
C ALA A 39 10.24 -29.02 9.38
N GLU A 40 10.74 -29.95 10.20
CA GLU A 40 11.33 -31.20 9.70
C GLU A 40 10.35 -32.03 8.85
N ALA A 41 9.06 -32.00 9.19
CA ALA A 41 8.02 -32.69 8.43
C ALA A 41 7.85 -32.15 7.00
N LEU A 42 8.30 -30.92 6.73
CA LEU A 42 8.18 -30.25 5.43
C LEU A 42 9.41 -30.44 4.53
N LEU A 43 10.46 -31.15 5.01
CA LEU A 43 11.70 -31.37 4.25
C LEU A 43 11.46 -32.14 2.95
N ALA A 44 10.48 -33.05 2.93
CA ALA A 44 10.15 -33.83 1.73
C ALA A 44 9.74 -32.95 0.54
N CYS A 45 9.19 -31.75 0.79
CA CYS A 45 8.78 -30.83 -0.27
C CYS A 45 9.98 -30.17 -1.00
N VAL A 46 11.18 -30.19 -0.41
CA VAL A 46 12.38 -29.52 -0.95
C VAL A 46 12.85 -30.16 -2.27
N GLU A 47 12.60 -31.45 -2.49
CA GLU A 47 12.92 -32.14 -3.75
C GLU A 47 11.88 -31.93 -4.86
N ASN A 48 10.72 -31.34 -4.54
CA ASN A 48 9.66 -31.18 -5.53
C ASN A 48 10.13 -30.22 -6.65
N PRO A 49 10.03 -30.60 -7.94
CA PRO A 49 10.44 -29.74 -9.06
C PRO A 49 9.70 -28.39 -9.13
N GLN A 50 8.52 -28.27 -8.51
CA GLN A 50 7.76 -27.01 -8.43
C GLN A 50 8.26 -26.09 -7.30
N MET A 51 9.13 -26.58 -6.41
CA MET A 51 9.75 -25.80 -5.35
C MET A 51 10.95 -25.01 -5.90
N THR A 52 10.75 -23.71 -6.16
CA THR A 52 11.80 -22.83 -6.69
C THR A 52 12.03 -21.66 -5.75
N PRO A 53 13.23 -21.51 -5.14
CA PRO A 53 13.56 -20.35 -4.32
C PRO A 53 13.55 -19.04 -5.13
N PRO A 54 13.30 -17.88 -4.48
CA PRO A 54 13.17 -17.68 -3.04
C PRO A 54 11.85 -18.18 -2.44
N VAL A 55 11.94 -18.97 -1.38
CA VAL A 55 10.79 -19.50 -0.61
C VAL A 55 11.02 -19.23 0.86
N ALA A 56 9.95 -19.16 1.67
CA ALA A 56 10.09 -19.01 3.11
C ALA A 56 9.31 -20.08 3.85
N LEU A 57 9.87 -20.51 4.97
CA LEU A 57 9.18 -21.30 5.98
C LEU A 57 8.42 -20.33 6.87
N LEU A 58 7.09 -20.34 6.75
CA LEU A 58 6.20 -19.59 7.62
C LEU A 58 5.83 -20.47 8.80
N ALA A 59 6.17 -20.03 10.00
CA ALA A 59 5.73 -20.64 11.24
C ALA A 59 4.88 -19.65 12.04
N TYR A 60 3.71 -20.08 12.50
CA TYR A 60 2.74 -19.22 13.19
C TYR A 60 2.01 -19.96 14.30
N GLN A 61 1.47 -19.20 15.25
CA GLN A 61 0.55 -19.71 16.26
C GLN A 61 -0.88 -19.77 15.69
N PRO A 62 -1.54 -20.94 15.59
CA PRO A 62 -2.85 -21.05 14.94
C PRO A 62 -3.96 -20.20 15.57
N ASP A 63 -3.92 -20.04 16.89
CA ASP A 63 -4.91 -19.25 17.64
C ASP A 63 -4.61 -17.74 17.58
N GLU A 64 -3.39 -17.35 17.19
CA GLU A 64 -2.95 -15.96 17.06
C GLU A 64 -1.99 -15.82 15.86
N PRO A 65 -2.50 -15.88 14.61
CA PRO A 65 -1.64 -15.98 13.41
C PRO A 65 -0.68 -14.81 13.19
N GLN A 66 -0.92 -13.67 13.85
CA GLN A 66 -0.01 -12.51 13.81
C GLN A 66 1.31 -12.78 14.56
N ASN A 67 1.30 -13.70 15.54
CA ASN A 67 2.51 -14.20 16.16
C ASN A 67 3.18 -15.23 15.23
N ALA A 68 3.90 -14.73 14.24
CA ALA A 68 4.56 -15.52 13.20
C ALA A 68 6.03 -15.12 12.99
N VAL A 69 6.79 -16.05 12.42
CA VAL A 69 8.19 -15.87 12.00
C VAL A 69 8.37 -16.47 10.61
N PHE A 70 9.17 -15.79 9.79
CA PHE A 70 9.57 -16.24 8.47
C PHE A 70 11.03 -16.66 8.47
N TYR A 71 11.31 -17.82 7.89
CA TYR A 71 12.66 -18.29 7.57
C TYR A 71 12.81 -18.32 6.05
N PRO A 72 13.23 -17.21 5.43
CA PRO A 72 13.42 -17.14 3.99
C PRO A 72 14.67 -17.92 3.56
N PHE A 73 14.59 -18.54 2.40
CA PHE A 73 15.66 -19.30 1.77
C PHE A 73 15.78 -18.92 0.30
N ALA A 74 17.02 -18.78 -0.16
CA ALA A 74 17.35 -18.60 -1.57
C ALA A 74 18.19 -19.78 -2.08
N GLU A 75 18.43 -19.86 -3.38
CA GLU A 75 19.37 -20.85 -3.93
C GLU A 75 20.79 -20.67 -3.38
N PHE A 76 21.15 -19.44 -2.97
CA PHE A 76 22.40 -19.11 -2.31
C PHE A 76 22.26 -19.03 -0.77
N SER A 77 21.33 -19.80 -0.18
CA SER A 77 21.32 -20.07 1.28
C SER A 77 22.06 -21.38 1.60
N PRO A 78 23.10 -21.38 2.46
CA PRO A 78 23.85 -22.60 2.74
C PRO A 78 22.99 -23.68 3.42
N GLU A 79 22.02 -23.28 4.23
CA GLU A 79 21.03 -24.15 4.86
C GLU A 79 20.10 -24.79 3.83
N TRP A 80 19.69 -24.03 2.82
CA TRP A 80 18.90 -24.55 1.70
C TRP A 80 19.68 -25.61 0.92
N GLN A 81 20.96 -25.34 0.66
CA GLN A 81 21.85 -26.30 0.01
C GLN A 81 22.11 -27.54 0.87
N ALA A 82 22.28 -27.37 2.18
CA ALA A 82 22.42 -28.48 3.12
C ALA A 82 21.16 -29.36 3.18
N MET A 83 19.97 -28.74 3.22
CA MET A 83 18.69 -29.45 3.12
C MET A 83 18.61 -30.25 1.82
N ARG A 84 18.84 -29.60 0.67
CA ARG A 84 18.81 -30.27 -0.65
C ARG A 84 19.79 -31.43 -0.72
N TYR A 85 21.01 -31.23 -0.26
CA TYR A 85 22.05 -32.25 -0.23
C TYR A 85 21.63 -33.45 0.63
N ALA A 86 21.08 -33.20 1.82
CA ALA A 86 20.65 -34.25 2.73
C ALA A 86 19.52 -35.10 2.14
N VAL A 87 18.49 -34.48 1.55
CA VAL A 87 17.38 -35.23 0.96
C VAL A 87 17.85 -36.04 -0.26
N GLN A 88 18.65 -35.43 -1.15
CA GLN A 88 19.17 -36.09 -2.36
C GLN A 88 20.04 -37.32 -2.05
N ASN A 89 20.87 -37.23 -1.00
CA ASN A 89 21.76 -38.32 -0.57
C ASN A 89 21.13 -39.22 0.50
N ARG A 90 19.88 -38.95 0.90
CA ARG A 90 19.14 -39.66 1.97
C ARG A 90 19.91 -39.70 3.29
N ILE A 91 20.62 -38.62 3.60
CA ILE A 91 21.35 -38.45 4.86
C ILE A 91 20.34 -37.96 5.92
N PRO A 92 20.35 -38.53 7.14
CA PRO A 92 19.60 -37.98 8.26
C PRO A 92 19.86 -36.48 8.43
N PHE A 93 18.78 -35.71 8.46
CA PHE A 93 18.79 -34.26 8.64
C PHE A 93 17.96 -33.92 9.86
N ARG A 94 18.44 -32.99 10.70
CA ARG A 94 17.66 -32.43 11.80
C ARG A 94 17.87 -30.94 11.93
N PHE A 95 16.78 -30.26 12.23
CA PHE A 95 16.84 -28.92 12.75
C PHE A 95 17.17 -28.99 14.25
N PHE A 96 18.09 -28.15 14.72
CA PHE A 96 18.61 -28.27 16.09
C PHE A 96 18.58 -26.98 16.90
N ASP A 97 17.93 -25.92 16.41
CA ASP A 97 17.72 -24.68 17.15
C ASP A 97 16.57 -24.81 18.17
N LEU A 98 16.40 -23.80 19.03
CA LEU A 98 15.33 -23.72 20.01
C LEU A 98 13.95 -23.84 19.31
N PRO A 99 13.13 -24.85 19.67
CA PRO A 99 11.84 -25.07 19.05
C PRO A 99 10.94 -23.83 19.13
N LEU A 100 10.18 -23.59 18.07
CA LEU A 100 9.33 -22.40 17.96
C LEU A 100 8.22 -22.37 19.00
N ILE A 101 7.80 -23.53 19.52
CA ILE A 101 6.87 -23.61 20.64
C ILE A 101 7.31 -22.77 21.85
N TYR A 102 8.63 -22.62 22.07
CA TYR A 102 9.19 -21.80 23.15
C TYR A 102 9.49 -20.38 22.65
N SER A 103 10.09 -20.25 21.47
CA SER A 103 10.48 -18.95 20.91
C SER A 103 9.29 -18.00 20.70
N LEU A 104 8.16 -18.51 20.18
CA LEU A 104 6.95 -17.71 19.98
C LEU A 104 6.26 -17.38 21.30
N ALA A 105 6.29 -18.28 22.28
CA ALA A 105 5.71 -18.05 23.61
C ALA A 105 6.43 -16.91 24.36
N LEU A 106 7.77 -16.93 24.34
CA LEU A 106 8.60 -15.88 24.94
C LEU A 106 8.40 -14.52 24.26
N ARG A 107 8.05 -14.50 22.96
CA ARG A 107 7.75 -13.27 22.23
C ARG A 107 6.42 -12.66 22.67
N THR A 108 5.40 -13.49 22.87
CA THR A 108 4.09 -13.05 23.39
C THR A 108 4.21 -12.46 24.79
N GLU A 109 4.95 -13.11 25.70
CA GLU A 109 5.18 -12.60 27.07
C GLU A 109 5.85 -11.21 27.04
N LYS A 110 6.92 -11.05 26.24
CA LYS A 110 7.59 -9.74 26.10
C LYS A 110 6.68 -8.66 25.53
N THR A 111 5.84 -8.99 24.56
CA THR A 111 4.92 -8.02 23.95
C THR A 111 3.83 -7.59 24.94
N SER A 112 3.41 -8.49 25.85
CA SER A 112 2.48 -8.16 26.94
C SER A 112 3.08 -7.36 28.09
N GLU A 113 4.40 -7.46 28.30
CA GLU A 113 5.12 -6.72 29.35
C GLU A 113 5.67 -5.36 28.88
N GLN A 114 5.81 -5.14 27.56
CA GLN A 114 6.43 -3.95 26.95
C GLN A 114 5.46 -2.92 26.33
N GLU A 115 4.22 -2.80 26.82
CA GLU A 115 3.44 -1.54 26.62
C GLU A 115 4.03 -0.35 27.41
N THR A 116 5.11 -0.58 28.17
CA THR A 116 5.98 0.44 28.75
C THR A 116 7.44 0.05 28.47
N GLU A 117 8.19 0.96 27.85
CA GLU A 117 9.63 0.89 27.53
C GLU A 117 10.01 0.35 26.13
N THR A 118 10.02 1.31 25.20
CA THR A 118 10.89 1.46 24.01
C THR A 118 11.82 0.30 23.64
N THR A 119 11.49 -0.32 22.51
CA THR A 119 12.33 -1.20 21.66
C THR A 119 13.51 -0.45 21.04
N ALA A 120 14.44 0.08 21.86
CA ALA A 120 15.58 0.87 21.40
C ALA A 120 16.96 0.30 21.78
N GLU A 121 17.08 -0.61 22.74
CA GLU A 121 18.40 -0.92 23.34
C GLU A 121 19.26 -1.96 22.60
N VAL A 122 18.75 -2.66 21.58
CA VAL A 122 19.58 -3.60 20.76
C VAL A 122 20.06 -2.95 19.46
N ALA A 123 19.53 -1.78 19.09
CA ALA A 123 19.88 -1.08 17.86
C ALA A 123 21.13 -0.16 17.99
N GLU A 124 21.67 0.04 19.20
CA GLU A 124 22.84 0.90 19.44
C GLU A 124 24.19 0.16 19.36
N ALA A 125 24.19 -1.18 19.38
CA ALA A 125 25.40 -1.97 19.14
C ALA A 125 25.46 -2.32 17.65
N GLY A 126 26.38 -1.69 16.91
CA GLY A 126 26.62 -1.98 15.49
C GLY A 126 27.00 -3.45 15.23
N ASP A 127 27.17 -3.85 13.96
CA ASP A 127 27.53 -5.22 13.63
C ASP A 127 28.91 -5.57 14.25
N PRO A 128 29.03 -6.65 15.05
CA PRO A 128 30.33 -7.10 15.57
C PRO A 128 31.42 -7.21 14.49
N PHE A 129 31.05 -7.58 13.26
CA PHE A 129 31.99 -7.71 12.15
C PHE A 129 32.56 -6.36 11.68
N ASP A 130 31.94 -5.22 12.00
CA ASP A 130 32.46 -3.88 11.70
C ASP A 130 33.84 -3.65 12.33
N TRP A 131 34.13 -4.26 13.49
CA TRP A 131 35.44 -4.14 14.13
C TRP A 131 36.53 -4.85 13.34
N LEU A 132 36.23 -6.03 12.78
CA LEU A 132 37.16 -6.74 11.90
C LEU A 132 37.33 -6.00 10.57
N ALA A 133 36.25 -5.45 10.03
CA ALA A 133 36.27 -4.63 8.83
C ALA A 133 37.21 -3.43 8.98
N HIS A 134 37.03 -2.63 10.03
CA HIS A 134 37.89 -1.47 10.28
C HIS A 134 39.36 -1.85 10.48
N ALA A 135 39.63 -2.96 11.16
CA ALA A 135 40.99 -3.48 11.33
C ALA A 135 41.63 -3.92 9.99
N ALA A 136 40.81 -4.42 9.07
CA ALA A 136 41.22 -4.82 7.72
C ALA A 136 41.18 -3.69 6.68
N GLY A 137 40.73 -2.48 7.05
CA GLY A 137 40.65 -1.33 6.16
C GLY A 137 39.36 -1.22 5.33
N PHE A 138 38.33 -1.99 5.68
CA PHE A 138 36.99 -1.90 5.09
C PHE A 138 36.11 -0.90 5.86
N THR A 139 35.04 -0.45 5.22
CA THR A 139 34.07 0.50 5.78
C THR A 139 33.07 -0.13 6.74
N ASP A 140 32.76 -1.41 6.55
CA ASP A 140 31.70 -2.13 7.24
C ASP A 140 31.93 -3.66 7.17
N GLY A 141 31.34 -4.38 8.11
CA GLY A 141 31.41 -5.84 8.27
C GLY A 141 30.91 -6.59 7.04
N GLU A 142 29.91 -6.03 6.35
CA GLU A 142 29.32 -6.58 5.13
C GLU A 142 30.32 -6.65 3.98
N SER A 143 30.96 -5.52 3.67
CA SER A 143 32.00 -5.41 2.63
C SER A 143 33.20 -6.32 2.92
N TRP A 144 33.57 -6.42 4.21
CA TRP A 144 34.61 -7.33 4.66
C TRP A 144 34.22 -8.79 4.44
N TRP A 145 33.02 -9.20 4.85
CA TRP A 145 32.52 -10.57 4.68
C TRP A 145 32.41 -10.96 3.20
N GLU A 146 31.86 -10.07 2.35
CA GLU A 146 31.77 -10.29 0.90
C GLU A 146 33.15 -10.59 0.30
N THR A 147 34.15 -9.79 0.64
CA THR A 147 35.49 -9.91 0.07
C THR A 147 36.23 -11.13 0.60
N MET A 148 36.21 -11.35 1.92
CA MET A 148 37.04 -12.35 2.58
C MET A 148 36.46 -13.76 2.51
N ILE A 149 35.13 -13.88 2.41
CA ILE A 149 34.42 -15.16 2.51
C ILE A 149 33.65 -15.47 1.23
N GLU A 150 32.86 -14.53 0.71
CA GLU A 150 31.96 -14.82 -0.42
C GLU A 150 32.67 -14.89 -1.78
N HIS A 151 33.71 -14.08 -2.00
CA HIS A 151 34.51 -14.08 -3.23
C HIS A 151 35.73 -15.01 -3.20
N ARG A 152 36.01 -15.66 -2.06
CA ARG A 152 37.18 -16.51 -1.91
C ARG A 152 37.02 -17.82 -2.69
N GLN A 153 37.94 -18.09 -3.61
CA GLN A 153 37.91 -19.29 -4.46
C GLN A 153 38.63 -20.50 -3.83
N GLU A 154 39.56 -20.26 -2.89
CA GLU A 154 40.26 -21.32 -2.18
C GLU A 154 39.59 -21.60 -0.82
N PRO A 155 38.90 -22.75 -0.67
CA PRO A 155 38.05 -23.04 0.49
C PRO A 155 38.82 -23.52 1.74
N ALA A 156 40.15 -23.72 1.63
CA ALA A 156 40.95 -24.32 2.69
C ALA A 156 40.82 -23.52 4.00
N ASP A 157 40.46 -24.25 5.07
CA ASP A 157 40.35 -23.79 6.46
C ASP A 157 39.43 -22.57 6.70
N ILE A 158 38.49 -22.29 5.79
CA ILE A 158 37.63 -21.10 5.91
C ILE A 158 36.76 -21.14 7.17
N PHE A 159 36.20 -22.31 7.51
CA PHE A 159 35.37 -22.46 8.71
C PHE A 159 36.17 -22.31 10.01
N GLN A 160 37.45 -22.73 9.99
CA GLN A 160 38.35 -22.50 11.11
C GLN A 160 38.67 -21.00 11.25
N ALA A 161 38.95 -20.30 10.15
CA ALA A 161 39.18 -18.86 10.17
C ALA A 161 37.96 -18.08 10.68
N VAL A 162 36.74 -18.47 10.27
CA VAL A 162 35.49 -17.89 10.78
C VAL A 162 35.32 -18.18 12.27
N GLN A 163 35.59 -19.40 12.72
CA GLN A 163 35.54 -19.75 14.14
C GLN A 163 36.51 -18.90 14.97
N GLU A 164 37.76 -18.75 14.54
CA GLU A 164 38.77 -17.94 15.23
C GLU A 164 38.36 -16.46 15.29
N ALA A 165 37.86 -15.90 14.18
CA ALA A 165 37.38 -14.53 14.10
C ALA A 165 36.21 -14.26 15.07
N VAL A 166 35.19 -15.13 15.06
CA VAL A 166 34.02 -14.98 15.94
C VAL A 166 34.39 -15.22 17.40
N THR A 167 35.32 -16.14 17.69
CA THR A 167 35.81 -16.37 19.05
C THR A 167 36.44 -15.09 19.61
N ALA A 168 37.33 -14.45 18.85
CA ALA A 168 37.94 -13.18 19.25
C ALA A 168 36.89 -12.08 19.47
N LEU A 169 35.90 -11.98 18.57
CA LEU A 169 34.80 -11.02 18.71
C LEU A 169 33.99 -11.26 19.99
N ARG A 170 33.64 -12.51 20.31
CA ARG A 170 32.85 -12.84 21.51
C ARG A 170 33.62 -12.60 22.81
N GLU A 171 34.93 -12.80 22.82
CA GLU A 171 35.80 -12.53 23.97
C GLU A 171 35.91 -11.03 24.27
N GLU A 172 36.09 -10.20 23.24
CA GLU A 172 36.23 -8.74 23.38
C GLU A 172 34.88 -8.02 23.50
N LEU A 173 33.79 -8.60 22.99
CA LEU A 173 32.45 -8.02 22.97
C LEU A 173 31.40 -8.90 23.68
N PRO A 174 31.56 -9.21 24.98
CA PRO A 174 30.64 -10.11 25.70
C PRO A 174 29.19 -9.60 25.76
N GLY A 175 28.97 -8.28 25.64
CA GLY A 175 27.65 -7.65 25.63
C GLY A 175 26.82 -7.86 24.36
N HIS A 176 27.41 -8.38 23.27
CA HIS A 176 26.68 -8.61 22.01
C HIS A 176 25.96 -9.96 21.96
N THR A 177 26.19 -10.86 22.92
CA THR A 177 25.44 -12.12 23.02
C THR A 177 24.15 -11.90 23.79
N SER A 178 23.01 -12.04 23.11
CA SER A 178 21.71 -11.81 23.74
C SER A 178 21.34 -12.94 24.73
N PRO A 179 20.53 -12.67 25.77
CA PRO A 179 19.99 -13.72 26.64
C PRO A 179 19.21 -14.80 25.87
N ARG A 180 18.61 -14.43 24.73
CA ARG A 180 17.91 -15.37 23.84
C ARG A 180 18.90 -16.35 23.20
N ASP A 181 20.06 -15.87 22.76
CA ASP A 181 21.07 -16.74 22.14
C ASP A 181 21.65 -17.73 23.14
N LEU A 182 21.82 -17.36 24.41
CA LEU A 182 22.24 -18.32 25.45
C LEU A 182 21.27 -19.51 25.60
N ILE A 183 19.95 -19.25 25.52
CA ILE A 183 18.93 -20.30 25.58
C ILE A 183 18.97 -21.17 24.30
N ARG A 184 19.13 -20.54 23.13
CA ARG A 184 19.28 -21.24 21.84
C ARG A 184 20.51 -22.14 21.82
N GLU A 185 21.66 -21.61 22.21
CA GLU A 185 22.93 -22.32 22.30
C GLU A 185 22.85 -23.50 23.29
N ALA A 186 22.18 -23.33 24.44
CA ALA A 186 21.94 -24.42 25.39
C ALA A 186 21.10 -25.57 24.77
N TRP A 187 20.09 -25.23 23.98
CA TRP A 187 19.29 -26.22 23.25
C TRP A 187 20.10 -26.90 22.14
N MET A 188 20.82 -26.13 21.34
CA MET A 188 21.70 -26.62 20.28
C MET A 188 22.73 -27.63 20.83
N ARG A 189 23.43 -27.29 21.92
CA ARG A 189 24.36 -28.21 22.60
C ARG A 189 23.67 -29.47 23.10
N LYS A 190 22.45 -29.37 23.62
CA LYS A 190 21.66 -30.55 24.05
C LYS A 190 21.36 -31.48 22.88
N MET A 191 21.05 -30.93 21.70
CA MET A 191 20.80 -31.71 20.48
C MET A 191 22.08 -32.37 19.95
N ILE A 192 23.22 -31.67 19.96
CA ILE A 192 24.52 -32.24 19.61
C ILE A 192 24.86 -33.42 20.53
N ARG A 193 24.69 -33.27 21.86
CA ARG A 193 24.90 -34.38 22.82
C ARG A 193 23.95 -35.55 22.61
N ALA A 194 22.74 -35.31 22.10
CA ALA A 194 21.80 -36.37 21.76
C ALA A 194 22.28 -37.14 20.52
N ALA A 195 22.67 -36.42 19.46
CA ALA A 195 23.22 -37.01 18.24
C ALA A 195 24.48 -37.86 18.50
N GLN A 196 25.39 -37.40 19.37
CA GLN A 196 26.58 -38.16 19.77
C GLN A 196 26.25 -39.51 20.43
N LYS A 197 25.09 -39.64 21.10
CA LYS A 197 24.66 -40.90 21.73
C LYS A 197 24.06 -41.89 20.74
N GLU A 198 23.71 -41.43 19.54
CA GLU A 198 23.06 -42.24 18.49
C GLU A 198 24.05 -42.94 17.55
N ASN A 199 25.35 -42.96 17.90
CA ASN A 199 26.43 -43.63 17.17
C ASN A 199 26.74 -43.10 15.76
N PHE A 200 26.41 -41.85 15.45
CA PHE A 200 26.90 -41.17 14.24
C PHE A 200 28.41 -40.90 14.33
N GLU A 201 29.15 -41.16 13.26
CA GLU A 201 30.61 -41.02 13.21
C GLU A 201 31.05 -39.64 12.70
N ARG A 202 30.30 -39.06 11.75
CA ARG A 202 30.65 -37.84 10.99
C ARG A 202 29.46 -36.88 10.99
N ILE A 203 29.37 -36.07 12.05
CA ILE A 203 28.27 -35.11 12.23
C ILE A 203 28.72 -33.75 11.71
N VAL A 204 27.95 -33.18 10.80
CA VAL A 204 28.12 -31.80 10.34
C VAL A 204 27.07 -30.92 10.98
N VAL A 205 27.49 -29.76 11.48
CA VAL A 205 26.62 -28.73 12.04
C VAL A 205 26.73 -27.48 11.18
N VAL A 206 25.63 -27.00 10.62
CA VAL A 206 25.54 -25.75 9.86
C VAL A 206 24.75 -24.75 10.69
N CYS A 207 25.39 -23.65 11.08
CA CYS A 207 24.77 -22.62 11.91
C CYS A 207 25.40 -21.25 11.64
N GLY A 208 24.69 -20.19 12.02
CA GLY A 208 25.19 -18.82 11.99
C GLY A 208 26.55 -18.74 12.69
N ALA A 209 27.49 -18.06 12.04
CA ALA A 209 28.89 -17.99 12.48
C ALA A 209 29.03 -17.60 13.97
N TRP A 210 28.15 -16.72 14.46
CA TRP A 210 28.12 -16.29 15.86
C TRP A 210 27.99 -17.43 16.88
N HIS A 211 27.26 -18.50 16.55
CA HIS A 211 27.01 -19.61 17.48
C HIS A 211 28.16 -20.60 17.56
N VAL A 212 29.06 -20.64 16.58
CA VAL A 212 30.12 -21.66 16.47
C VAL A 212 30.97 -21.80 17.74
N PRO A 213 31.52 -20.71 18.34
CA PRO A 213 32.36 -20.86 19.54
C PRO A 213 31.60 -21.45 20.73
N ALA A 214 30.30 -21.15 20.84
CA ALA A 214 29.44 -21.68 21.90
C ALA A 214 29.04 -23.14 21.71
N LEU A 215 29.23 -23.70 20.51
CA LEU A 215 28.99 -25.11 20.19
C LEU A 215 30.29 -25.93 20.24
N ASP A 216 31.45 -25.27 20.10
CA ASP A 216 32.76 -25.87 20.31
C ASP A 216 33.08 -26.03 21.80
N ASP A 217 32.82 -24.99 22.60
CA ASP A 217 32.89 -25.09 24.07
C ASP A 217 31.62 -25.74 24.65
N MET A 218 31.77 -26.93 25.22
CA MET A 218 30.66 -27.75 25.71
C MET A 218 30.64 -27.76 27.25
N PRO A 219 29.90 -26.83 27.91
CA PRO A 219 29.79 -26.76 29.38
C PRO A 219 29.07 -27.98 29.98
N LYS A 220 28.90 -28.00 31.31
CA LYS A 220 28.21 -29.12 31.97
C LYS A 220 26.74 -29.15 31.58
N VAL A 221 26.20 -30.36 31.40
CA VAL A 221 24.78 -30.60 31.07
C VAL A 221 23.81 -29.95 32.06
N LYS A 222 24.23 -29.79 33.33
CA LYS A 222 23.42 -29.15 34.37
C LYS A 222 23.14 -27.67 34.04
N ASP A 223 24.14 -26.95 33.55
CA ASP A 223 24.08 -25.50 33.32
C ASP A 223 23.11 -25.20 32.17
N ASP A 224 23.22 -25.97 31.07
CA ASP A 224 22.27 -25.89 29.94
C ASP A 224 20.83 -26.23 30.38
N ASN A 225 20.66 -27.25 31.23
CA ASN A 225 19.33 -27.64 31.71
C ASN A 225 18.70 -26.59 32.64
N GLU A 226 19.49 -25.79 33.36
CA GLU A 226 18.98 -24.69 34.18
C GLU A 226 18.40 -23.58 33.30
N LEU A 227 19.06 -23.23 32.19
CA LEU A 227 18.58 -22.24 31.22
C LEU A 227 17.29 -22.67 30.50
N LEU A 228 17.15 -23.97 30.22
CA LEU A 228 15.99 -24.52 29.49
C LEU A 228 14.78 -24.83 30.38
N LYS A 229 14.89 -24.63 31.69
CA LYS A 229 13.85 -25.02 32.64
C LYS A 229 12.75 -23.95 32.73
N GLY A 230 11.49 -24.38 32.66
CA GLY A 230 10.34 -23.51 32.90
C GLY A 230 9.92 -22.63 31.71
N LEU A 231 10.43 -22.91 30.51
CA LEU A 231 10.07 -22.15 29.32
C LEU A 231 8.58 -22.33 28.96
N PRO A 232 7.84 -21.24 28.65
CA PRO A 232 6.43 -21.29 28.26
C PRO A 232 6.25 -21.96 26.89
N LYS A 233 5.04 -22.45 26.58
CA LYS A 233 4.77 -23.21 25.35
C LYS A 233 3.50 -22.74 24.66
N VAL A 234 3.57 -22.61 23.35
CA VAL A 234 2.40 -22.40 22.47
C VAL A 234 2.33 -23.47 21.38
N LYS A 235 1.17 -23.64 20.75
CA LYS A 235 1.03 -24.50 19.58
C LYS A 235 1.58 -23.76 18.35
N VAL A 236 2.35 -24.46 17.51
CA VAL A 236 2.94 -23.89 16.28
C VAL A 236 2.60 -24.78 15.10
N GLU A 237 2.26 -24.15 13.98
CA GLU A 237 2.12 -24.80 12.68
C GLU A 237 3.11 -24.17 11.69
N CYS A 238 3.58 -24.97 10.72
CA CYS A 238 4.56 -24.56 9.72
C CYS A 238 4.06 -24.86 8.31
N THR A 239 4.38 -23.99 7.35
CA THR A 239 4.12 -24.18 5.92
C THR A 239 5.19 -23.50 5.06
N TRP A 240 5.37 -23.99 3.84
CA TRP A 240 6.13 -23.27 2.81
C TRP A 240 5.27 -22.21 2.13
N ILE A 241 5.85 -21.03 1.91
CA ILE A 241 5.24 -19.94 1.13
C ILE A 241 6.22 -19.39 0.08
N PRO A 242 5.72 -18.86 -1.05
CA PRO A 242 6.55 -18.10 -1.98
C PRO A 242 7.15 -16.89 -1.27
N TRP A 243 8.41 -16.59 -1.58
CA TRP A 243 9.10 -15.39 -1.09
C TRP A 243 9.65 -14.58 -2.25
N THR A 244 10.16 -13.39 -1.94
CA THR A 244 10.71 -12.46 -2.94
C THR A 244 12.10 -12.00 -2.53
N TYR A 245 12.95 -11.70 -3.50
CA TYR A 245 14.26 -11.11 -3.22
C TYR A 245 14.18 -9.75 -2.55
N ASP A 246 13.21 -8.90 -2.90
CA ASP A 246 12.95 -7.65 -2.18
C ASP A 246 12.77 -7.85 -0.65
N ARG A 247 12.04 -8.91 -0.26
CA ARG A 247 11.84 -9.28 1.16
C ARG A 247 12.95 -10.14 1.76
N LEU A 248 13.92 -10.53 0.96
CA LEU A 248 15.20 -11.08 1.45
C LEU A 248 16.17 -9.94 1.78
N ALA A 249 15.93 -8.74 1.24
CA ALA A 249 16.82 -7.63 1.41
C ALA A 249 16.73 -7.02 2.82
N PHE A 250 17.85 -6.57 3.38
CA PHE A 250 17.91 -5.97 4.71
C PHE A 250 16.93 -4.79 4.86
N ARG A 251 16.75 -3.99 3.79
CA ARG A 251 15.81 -2.85 3.75
C ARG A 251 14.36 -3.19 4.08
N SER A 252 13.97 -4.46 3.94
CA SER A 252 12.63 -4.95 4.26
C SER A 252 12.40 -5.17 5.76
N GLY A 253 13.43 -5.01 6.58
CA GLY A 253 13.41 -5.23 8.03
C GLY A 253 13.73 -6.68 8.43
N TYR A 254 14.18 -7.51 7.50
CA TYR A 254 14.65 -8.87 7.81
C TYR A 254 16.08 -8.82 8.39
N GLY A 255 16.22 -9.13 9.69
CA GLY A 255 17.47 -8.95 10.44
C GLY A 255 18.65 -9.82 9.99
N ALA A 256 18.40 -10.92 9.28
CA ALA A 256 19.45 -11.75 8.65
C ALA A 256 19.49 -11.56 7.12
N GLY A 257 18.86 -10.49 6.62
CA GLY A 257 18.80 -10.18 5.19
C GLY A 257 20.14 -9.74 4.62
N ILE A 258 20.15 -9.52 3.31
CA ILE A 258 21.33 -9.10 2.55
C ILE A 258 21.06 -7.81 1.80
N GLU A 259 22.08 -7.06 1.41
CA GLU A 259 21.85 -5.82 0.67
C GLU A 259 21.49 -6.06 -0.80
N SER A 260 22.04 -7.12 -1.40
CA SER A 260 22.05 -7.31 -2.86
C SER A 260 21.65 -8.73 -3.33
N PRO A 261 20.42 -9.21 -3.03
CA PRO A 261 19.97 -10.56 -3.43
C PRO A 261 20.11 -10.93 -4.90
N GLY A 262 19.82 -10.00 -5.81
CA GLY A 262 19.94 -10.21 -7.25
C GLY A 262 21.38 -10.32 -7.72
N TRP A 263 22.31 -9.61 -7.07
CA TRP A 263 23.75 -9.76 -7.27
C TRP A 263 24.25 -11.13 -6.78
N TYR A 264 23.82 -11.58 -5.60
CA TYR A 264 24.22 -12.90 -5.08
C TYR A 264 23.67 -14.04 -5.92
N HIS A 265 22.42 -13.92 -6.38
CA HIS A 265 21.86 -14.83 -7.38
C HIS A 265 22.72 -14.86 -8.65
N TYR A 266 23.15 -13.69 -9.14
CA TYR A 266 24.02 -13.61 -10.30
C TYR A 266 25.34 -14.36 -10.08
N LEU A 267 26.04 -14.06 -8.98
CA LEU A 267 27.30 -14.70 -8.63
C LEU A 267 27.14 -16.22 -8.50
N TRP A 268 26.04 -16.68 -7.88
CA TRP A 268 25.74 -18.10 -7.70
C TRP A 268 25.68 -18.86 -9.03
N HIS A 269 25.00 -18.30 -10.04
CA HIS A 269 24.84 -18.94 -11.35
C HIS A 269 25.99 -18.68 -12.33
N HIS A 270 26.82 -17.66 -12.08
CA HIS A 270 27.93 -17.27 -12.96
C HIS A 270 29.25 -17.10 -12.19
N PRO A 271 29.76 -18.16 -11.52
CA PRO A 271 30.98 -18.09 -10.71
C PRO A 271 32.24 -17.66 -11.47
N GLU A 272 32.31 -18.01 -12.76
CA GLU A 272 33.51 -17.82 -13.60
C GLU A 272 33.46 -16.52 -14.44
N ASP A 273 32.43 -15.68 -14.25
CA ASP A 273 32.32 -14.44 -15.01
C ASP A 273 33.26 -13.35 -14.48
N ASP A 274 33.89 -12.61 -15.39
CA ASP A 274 34.87 -11.55 -15.09
C ASP A 274 34.24 -10.14 -14.95
N GLY A 275 32.90 -10.07 -14.87
CA GLY A 275 32.10 -8.86 -14.89
C GLY A 275 31.43 -8.58 -16.22
N THR A 276 31.87 -9.22 -17.31
CA THR A 276 31.37 -8.93 -18.65
C THR A 276 29.88 -9.21 -18.79
N LEU A 277 29.39 -10.34 -18.28
CA LEU A 277 27.96 -10.66 -18.35
C LEU A 277 27.13 -9.75 -17.44
N TRP A 278 27.63 -9.39 -16.26
CA TRP A 278 26.94 -8.49 -15.34
C TRP A 278 26.72 -7.11 -15.94
N VAL A 279 27.79 -6.49 -16.43
CA VAL A 279 27.74 -5.16 -17.05
C VAL A 279 26.93 -5.20 -18.35
N SER A 280 26.97 -6.31 -19.09
CA SER A 280 26.10 -6.49 -20.26
C SER A 280 24.61 -6.55 -19.91
N ARG A 281 24.24 -7.15 -18.77
CA ARG A 281 22.85 -7.14 -18.27
C ARG A 281 22.42 -5.74 -17.88
N ILE A 282 23.29 -4.98 -17.21
CA ILE A 282 23.05 -3.57 -16.88
C ILE A 282 22.81 -2.77 -18.17
N ALA A 283 23.71 -2.87 -19.15
CA ALA A 283 23.55 -2.19 -20.43
C ALA A 283 22.26 -2.59 -21.16
N SER A 284 21.87 -3.87 -21.09
CA SER A 284 20.60 -4.35 -21.66
C SER A 284 19.39 -3.72 -20.96
N LEU A 285 19.39 -3.62 -19.63
CA LEU A 285 18.32 -2.98 -18.86
C LEU A 285 18.19 -1.50 -19.25
N LEU A 286 19.31 -0.77 -19.27
CA LEU A 286 19.31 0.65 -19.63
C LEU A 286 18.81 0.87 -21.07
N ARG A 287 19.19 0.00 -22.02
CA ARG A 287 18.64 0.03 -23.39
C ARG A 287 17.13 -0.21 -23.43
N GLN A 288 16.60 -1.12 -22.62
CA GLN A 288 15.14 -1.35 -22.52
C GLN A 288 14.39 -0.12 -22.00
N LYS A 289 15.05 0.71 -21.18
CA LYS A 289 14.54 2.01 -20.73
C LYS A 289 14.87 3.15 -21.71
N ASN A 290 15.20 2.83 -22.97
CA ASN A 290 15.54 3.77 -24.05
C ASN A 290 16.78 4.65 -23.80
N MET A 291 17.80 4.10 -23.12
CA MET A 291 19.09 4.77 -22.94
C MET A 291 20.13 4.27 -23.95
N ASP A 292 20.89 5.18 -24.54
CA ASP A 292 21.87 4.91 -25.59
C ASP A 292 23.19 4.35 -25.04
N ILE A 293 23.16 3.12 -24.53
CA ILE A 293 24.36 2.44 -24.03
C ILE A 293 25.02 1.61 -25.14
N SER A 294 26.18 2.03 -25.62
CA SER A 294 26.96 1.30 -26.63
C SER A 294 27.82 0.17 -26.02
N VAL A 295 28.36 -0.72 -26.87
CA VAL A 295 29.32 -1.77 -26.43
C VAL A 295 30.60 -1.16 -25.86
N ALA A 296 31.02 0.01 -26.33
CA ALA A 296 32.21 0.70 -25.81
C ALA A 296 32.04 1.07 -24.33
N HIS A 297 30.83 1.46 -23.91
CA HIS A 297 30.54 1.72 -22.49
C HIS A 297 30.72 0.45 -21.65
N VAL A 298 30.22 -0.70 -22.12
CA VAL A 298 30.38 -1.98 -21.42
C VAL A 298 31.86 -2.32 -21.22
N ILE A 299 32.66 -2.25 -22.29
CA ILE A 299 34.10 -2.53 -22.22
C ILE A 299 34.80 -1.60 -21.24
N GLU A 300 34.51 -0.31 -21.31
CA GLU A 300 35.13 0.69 -20.44
C GLU A 300 34.69 0.54 -18.98
N THR A 301 33.42 0.21 -18.71
CA THR A 301 32.91 -0.05 -17.35
C THR A 301 33.61 -1.26 -16.72
N VAL A 302 33.74 -2.37 -17.45
CA VAL A 302 34.44 -3.57 -16.94
C VAL A 302 35.91 -3.23 -16.66
N ARG A 303 36.59 -2.57 -17.62
CA ARG A 303 37.98 -2.14 -17.46
C ARG A 303 38.16 -1.23 -16.24
N LEU A 304 37.28 -0.25 -16.07
CA LEU A 304 37.35 0.71 -14.96
C LEU A 304 37.13 -0.01 -13.62
N ALA A 305 36.13 -0.89 -13.51
CA ALA A 305 35.89 -1.67 -12.30
C ALA A 305 37.12 -2.51 -11.92
N GLN A 306 37.76 -3.18 -12.89
CA GLN A 306 38.99 -3.95 -12.68
C GLN A 306 40.17 -3.08 -12.23
N VAL A 307 40.34 -1.90 -12.82
CA VAL A 307 41.38 -0.95 -12.42
C VAL A 307 41.13 -0.42 -11.01
N THR A 308 39.90 -0.07 -10.66
CA THR A 308 39.54 0.40 -9.32
C THR A 308 39.76 -0.70 -8.28
N ALA A 309 39.38 -1.94 -8.57
CA ALA A 309 39.65 -3.08 -7.69
C ALA A 309 41.15 -3.27 -7.46
N ALA A 310 41.95 -3.23 -8.52
CA ALA A 310 43.41 -3.34 -8.42
C ALA A 310 44.05 -2.19 -7.63
N LEU A 311 43.53 -0.96 -7.74
CA LEU A 311 43.98 0.19 -6.94
C LEU A 311 43.64 0.06 -5.45
N ARG A 312 42.63 -0.76 -5.11
CA ARG A 312 42.21 -1.08 -3.74
C ARG A 312 42.82 -2.37 -3.22
N ASP A 313 43.78 -2.96 -3.95
CA ASP A 313 44.39 -4.27 -3.66
C ASP A 313 43.35 -5.41 -3.51
N LEU A 314 42.20 -5.27 -4.18
CA LEU A 314 41.16 -6.29 -4.21
C LEU A 314 41.47 -7.33 -5.31
N PRO A 315 41.26 -8.63 -5.06
CA PRO A 315 41.52 -9.68 -6.05
C PRO A 315 40.53 -9.63 -7.22
N TYR A 316 39.31 -9.16 -6.97
CA TYR A 316 38.23 -9.04 -7.96
C TYR A 316 37.37 -7.80 -7.66
N PRO A 317 36.71 -7.20 -8.67
CA PRO A 317 35.76 -6.11 -8.45
C PRO A 317 34.53 -6.60 -7.68
N SER A 318 34.21 -5.93 -6.57
CA SER A 318 32.94 -6.12 -5.85
C SER A 318 31.81 -5.37 -6.54
N LEU A 319 30.59 -5.49 -6.00
CA LEU A 319 29.45 -4.71 -6.47
C LEU A 319 29.71 -3.20 -6.40
N ASN A 320 30.49 -2.73 -5.41
CA ASN A 320 30.83 -1.31 -5.26
C ASN A 320 31.69 -0.81 -6.42
N GLU A 321 32.73 -1.55 -6.82
CA GLU A 321 33.55 -1.17 -7.97
C GLU A 321 32.74 -1.16 -9.28
N TYR A 322 31.81 -2.11 -9.47
CA TYR A 322 30.91 -2.08 -10.62
C TYR A 322 29.96 -0.88 -10.57
N ASN A 323 29.38 -0.57 -9.42
CA ASN A 323 28.47 0.57 -9.27
C ASN A 323 29.18 1.90 -9.56
N GLU A 324 30.38 2.10 -9.02
CA GLU A 324 31.21 3.28 -9.29
C GLU A 324 31.57 3.40 -10.78
N ALA A 325 31.94 2.28 -11.41
CA ALA A 325 32.28 2.26 -12.82
C ALA A 325 31.06 2.52 -13.72
N VAL A 326 29.88 2.02 -13.35
CA VAL A 326 28.61 2.27 -14.05
C VAL A 326 28.21 3.74 -13.93
N THR A 327 28.26 4.33 -12.74
CA THR A 327 27.99 5.76 -12.53
C THR A 327 28.92 6.60 -13.40
N THR A 328 30.22 6.29 -13.40
CA THR A 328 31.22 7.06 -14.13
C THR A 328 31.04 6.97 -15.64
N VAL A 329 30.85 5.76 -16.17
CA VAL A 329 30.88 5.52 -17.62
C VAL A 329 29.50 5.59 -18.26
N MET A 330 28.49 4.98 -17.64
CA MET A 330 27.13 4.92 -18.19
C MET A 330 26.24 6.05 -17.66
N GLY A 331 26.42 6.44 -16.40
CA GLY A 331 25.71 7.55 -15.76
C GLY A 331 26.34 8.92 -15.99
N PHE A 332 27.52 9.00 -16.63
CA PHE A 332 28.28 10.23 -16.82
C PHE A 332 28.52 11.02 -15.51
N GLY A 333 28.67 10.30 -14.39
CA GLY A 333 28.86 10.85 -13.04
C GLY A 333 27.57 11.02 -12.23
N ASP A 334 26.40 10.72 -12.79
CA ASP A 334 25.11 10.79 -12.12
C ASP A 334 24.65 9.40 -11.63
N ASP A 335 24.20 9.32 -10.38
CA ASP A 335 23.78 8.09 -9.71
C ASP A 335 22.30 7.74 -9.92
N ILE A 336 21.51 8.60 -10.59
CA ILE A 336 20.09 8.34 -10.87
C ILE A 336 19.91 7.01 -11.61
N LEU A 337 20.81 6.66 -12.54
CA LEU A 337 20.74 5.40 -13.27
C LEU A 337 20.98 4.18 -12.37
N LEU A 338 21.80 4.33 -11.32
CA LEU A 338 22.00 3.26 -10.35
C LEU A 338 20.72 2.94 -9.59
N GLN A 339 19.80 3.89 -9.38
CA GLN A 339 18.53 3.60 -8.70
C GLN A 339 17.69 2.59 -9.49
N ILE A 340 17.65 2.72 -10.81
CA ILE A 340 16.95 1.78 -11.69
C ILE A 340 17.61 0.40 -11.63
N ILE A 341 18.94 0.37 -11.68
CA ILE A 341 19.73 -0.87 -11.61
C ILE A 341 19.56 -1.55 -10.24
N LYS A 342 19.49 -0.75 -9.17
CA LYS A 342 19.35 -1.23 -7.80
C LYS A 342 18.06 -2.02 -7.63
N GLU A 343 16.93 -1.45 -8.06
CA GLU A 343 15.63 -2.10 -7.95
C GLU A 343 15.52 -3.35 -8.85
N GLU A 344 15.90 -3.24 -10.12
CA GLU A 344 15.61 -4.27 -11.12
C GLU A 344 16.62 -5.44 -11.11
N LEU A 345 17.90 -5.16 -10.81
CA LEU A 345 19.00 -6.15 -10.91
C LEU A 345 19.70 -6.44 -9.58
N ILE A 346 20.05 -5.44 -8.78
CA ILE A 346 20.81 -5.65 -7.54
C ILE A 346 19.93 -6.31 -6.48
N ILE A 347 18.70 -5.83 -6.32
CA ILE A 347 17.71 -6.41 -5.42
C ILE A 347 16.90 -7.45 -6.19
N SER A 348 16.34 -7.04 -7.34
CA SER A 348 15.49 -7.85 -8.21
C SER A 348 14.13 -8.21 -7.59
N ASN A 349 13.10 -8.26 -8.44
CA ASN A 349 11.73 -8.60 -8.05
C ASN A 349 11.41 -10.09 -8.23
N ARG A 350 12.43 -10.95 -8.20
CA ARG A 350 12.26 -12.40 -8.38
C ARG A 350 11.38 -12.97 -7.28
N LEU A 351 10.40 -13.77 -7.68
CA LEU A 351 9.42 -14.44 -6.84
C LEU A 351 9.62 -15.95 -7.01
N GLY A 352 9.72 -16.67 -5.91
CA GLY A 352 9.80 -18.13 -5.95
C GLY A 352 8.43 -18.79 -6.12
N SER A 353 8.43 -20.11 -6.17
CA SER A 353 7.22 -20.92 -6.24
C SER A 353 7.26 -22.07 -5.23
N VAL A 354 6.10 -22.36 -4.65
CA VAL A 354 5.90 -23.54 -3.80
C VAL A 354 4.93 -24.51 -4.47
N PRO A 355 5.08 -25.82 -4.25
CA PRO A 355 4.14 -26.81 -4.74
C PRO A 355 2.71 -26.65 -4.19
N ASP A 356 1.72 -27.20 -4.91
CA ASP A 356 0.30 -27.18 -4.52
C ASP A 356 -0.05 -28.17 -3.40
N ASP A 357 0.81 -29.17 -3.13
CA ASP A 357 0.65 -30.21 -2.12
C ASP A 357 1.19 -29.82 -0.73
N VAL A 358 1.81 -28.64 -0.60
CA VAL A 358 2.23 -28.10 0.69
C VAL A 358 1.00 -27.93 1.61
N PRO A 359 1.10 -28.27 2.90
CA PRO A 359 0.01 -28.03 3.85
C PRO A 359 -0.37 -26.55 3.94
N LYS A 360 -1.56 -26.17 3.44
CA LYS A 360 -2.06 -24.78 3.45
C LYS A 360 -3.44 -24.72 4.09
N VAL A 361 -3.78 -23.58 4.68
CA VAL A 361 -5.15 -23.32 5.13
C VAL A 361 -6.13 -23.32 3.93
N PRO A 362 -7.36 -23.85 4.08
CA PRO A 362 -8.30 -23.98 2.96
C PRO A 362 -8.58 -22.67 2.21
N LEU A 363 -8.67 -21.55 2.94
CA LEU A 363 -8.91 -20.23 2.35
C LEU A 363 -7.78 -19.79 1.40
N LEU A 364 -6.51 -20.06 1.77
CA LEU A 364 -5.35 -19.76 0.93
C LEU A 364 -5.39 -20.57 -0.38
N VAL A 365 -5.78 -21.84 -0.28
CA VAL A 365 -5.94 -22.72 -1.45
C VAL A 365 -7.06 -22.19 -2.37
N ASP A 366 -8.16 -21.67 -1.83
CA ASP A 366 -9.24 -21.08 -2.61
C ASP A 366 -8.79 -19.80 -3.34
N VAL A 367 -8.07 -18.91 -2.64
CA VAL A 367 -7.48 -17.70 -3.21
C VAL A 367 -6.55 -18.03 -4.38
N GLU A 368 -5.61 -18.97 -4.21
CA GLU A 368 -4.69 -19.41 -5.27
C GLU A 368 -5.43 -20.02 -6.47
N LYS A 369 -6.49 -20.81 -6.23
CA LYS A 369 -7.32 -21.39 -7.30
C LYS A 369 -8.02 -20.30 -8.12
N ILE A 370 -8.62 -19.31 -7.47
CA ILE A 370 -9.29 -18.19 -8.15
C ILE A 370 -8.27 -17.36 -8.93
N GLN A 371 -7.11 -17.06 -8.32
CA GLN A 371 -6.02 -16.32 -8.93
C GLN A 371 -5.49 -17.00 -10.21
N LYS A 372 -5.24 -18.31 -10.16
CA LYS A 372 -4.84 -19.11 -11.34
C LYS A 372 -5.94 -19.15 -12.41
N ARG A 373 -7.21 -19.37 -12.03
CA ARG A 373 -8.36 -19.41 -12.95
C ARG A 373 -8.54 -18.10 -13.71
N LEU A 374 -8.47 -16.97 -12.99
CA LEU A 374 -8.65 -15.62 -13.54
C LEU A 374 -7.39 -15.07 -14.22
N ARG A 375 -6.28 -15.81 -14.21
CA ARG A 375 -4.97 -15.41 -14.74
C ARG A 375 -4.54 -14.04 -14.21
N VAL A 376 -4.76 -13.81 -12.91
CA VAL A 376 -4.32 -12.59 -12.25
C VAL A 376 -2.79 -12.67 -12.07
N PRO A 377 -2.02 -11.66 -12.51
CA PRO A 377 -0.58 -11.65 -12.34
C PRO A 377 -0.17 -11.81 -10.88
N PHE A 378 0.69 -12.79 -10.61
CA PHE A 378 1.32 -12.99 -9.31
C PHE A 378 2.77 -12.57 -9.43
N THR A 379 3.04 -11.28 -9.20
CA THR A 379 4.38 -10.71 -9.31
C THR A 379 4.63 -9.75 -8.16
N ALA A 380 5.89 -9.70 -7.72
CA ALA A 380 6.35 -8.69 -6.77
C ALA A 380 6.42 -7.29 -7.41
N GLU A 381 6.38 -7.19 -8.74
CA GLU A 381 6.27 -5.92 -9.45
C GLU A 381 4.87 -5.30 -9.32
N ILE A 382 4.83 -3.98 -9.17
CA ILE A 382 3.60 -3.20 -9.23
C ILE A 382 3.03 -3.30 -10.65
N LYS A 383 1.81 -3.84 -10.78
CA LYS A 383 1.13 -3.96 -12.07
C LYS A 383 -0.18 -3.21 -12.07
N GLU A 384 -0.36 -2.36 -13.07
CA GLU A 384 -1.63 -1.70 -13.32
C GLU A 384 -2.49 -2.54 -14.26
N LEU A 385 -3.74 -2.78 -13.87
CA LEU A 385 -4.77 -3.43 -14.69
C LEU A 385 -5.94 -2.48 -14.87
N ILE A 386 -6.39 -2.33 -16.12
CA ILE A 386 -7.64 -1.63 -16.44
C ILE A 386 -8.66 -2.71 -16.84
N LEU A 387 -9.68 -2.90 -16.01
CA LEU A 387 -10.74 -3.87 -16.22
C LEU A 387 -11.92 -3.23 -16.95
N ASP A 388 -12.53 -3.95 -17.89
CA ASP A 388 -13.80 -3.57 -18.53
C ASP A 388 -14.92 -4.48 -18.01
N LEU A 389 -15.79 -3.93 -17.15
CA LEU A 389 -16.82 -4.68 -16.43
C LEU A 389 -17.86 -5.36 -17.33
N ARG A 390 -17.90 -5.03 -18.62
CA ARG A 390 -18.78 -5.67 -19.61
C ARG A 390 -18.27 -7.03 -20.06
N LYS A 391 -17.00 -7.34 -19.81
CA LYS A 391 -16.40 -8.63 -20.12
C LYS A 391 -16.54 -9.55 -18.90
N PRO A 392 -17.14 -10.75 -19.03
CA PRO A 392 -17.37 -11.65 -17.89
C PRO A 392 -16.12 -11.95 -17.05
N ASN A 393 -14.98 -12.16 -17.70
CA ASN A 393 -13.72 -12.46 -17.00
C ASN A 393 -13.14 -11.26 -16.25
N ASP A 394 -13.33 -10.03 -16.76
CA ASP A 394 -12.88 -8.81 -16.06
C ASP A 394 -13.84 -8.43 -14.94
N LEU A 395 -15.13 -8.75 -15.08
CA LEU A 395 -16.12 -8.68 -13.99
C LEU A 395 -15.76 -9.64 -12.85
N GLU A 396 -15.42 -10.90 -13.14
CA GLU A 396 -14.98 -11.84 -12.10
C GLU A 396 -13.70 -11.39 -11.38
N ARG A 397 -12.77 -10.74 -12.10
CA ARG A 397 -11.57 -10.14 -11.49
C ARG A 397 -11.91 -8.98 -10.55
N SER A 398 -12.79 -8.08 -10.98
CA SER A 398 -13.28 -6.98 -10.14
C SER A 398 -13.94 -7.52 -8.86
N ILE A 399 -14.83 -8.50 -8.99
CA ILE A 399 -15.49 -9.16 -7.84
C ILE A 399 -14.45 -9.74 -6.87
N PHE A 400 -13.45 -10.44 -7.39
CA PHE A 400 -12.38 -11.02 -6.57
C PHE A 400 -11.58 -9.95 -5.82
N PHE A 401 -11.19 -8.86 -6.48
CA PHE A 401 -10.43 -7.76 -5.87
C PHE A 401 -11.23 -7.04 -4.79
N HIS A 402 -12.51 -6.76 -5.03
CA HIS A 402 -13.39 -6.19 -4.01
C HIS A 402 -13.55 -7.10 -2.80
N ARG A 403 -13.66 -8.42 -2.98
CA ARG A 403 -13.76 -9.36 -1.85
C ARG A 403 -12.47 -9.41 -1.01
N LEU A 404 -11.31 -9.34 -1.65
CA LEU A 404 -10.03 -9.25 -0.93
C LEU A 404 -9.92 -7.95 -0.14
N GLN A 405 -10.27 -6.82 -0.75
CA GLN A 405 -10.26 -5.52 -0.06
C GLN A 405 -11.23 -5.49 1.13
N LEU A 406 -12.41 -6.08 1.00
CA LEU A 406 -13.39 -6.20 2.10
C LEU A 406 -12.91 -7.10 3.23
N LEU A 407 -12.06 -8.09 2.95
CA LEU A 407 -11.38 -8.89 3.98
C LEU A 407 -10.19 -8.14 4.62
N GLY A 408 -9.88 -6.93 4.17
CA GLY A 408 -8.73 -6.15 4.63
C GLY A 408 -7.40 -6.68 4.08
N ILE A 409 -7.42 -7.41 2.96
CA ILE A 409 -6.21 -7.93 2.32
C ILE A 409 -5.69 -6.89 1.32
N ASP A 410 -4.49 -6.37 1.57
CA ASP A 410 -3.91 -5.21 0.84
C ASP A 410 -3.28 -5.56 -0.53
N TRP A 411 -3.81 -6.59 -1.21
CA TRP A 411 -3.29 -7.03 -2.51
C TRP A 411 -3.59 -6.04 -3.63
N THR A 412 -4.77 -5.41 -3.58
CA THR A 412 -5.25 -4.58 -4.69
C THR A 412 -5.68 -3.21 -4.20
N ILE A 413 -5.25 -2.17 -4.91
CA ILE A 413 -5.64 -0.79 -4.65
C ILE A 413 -6.48 -0.30 -5.83
N LEU A 414 -7.69 0.19 -5.55
CA LEU A 414 -8.54 0.81 -6.53
C LEU A 414 -8.01 2.22 -6.87
N GLY A 415 -7.61 2.41 -8.13
CA GLY A 415 -7.15 3.68 -8.68
C GLY A 415 -8.27 4.49 -9.32
N ARG A 416 -8.05 5.80 -9.47
CA ARG A 416 -8.95 6.69 -10.21
C ARG A 416 -8.70 6.60 -11.72
N ILE A 417 -9.78 6.65 -12.50
CA ILE A 417 -9.73 6.77 -13.96
C ILE A 417 -10.30 8.11 -14.38
N ASP A 418 -9.57 8.82 -15.24
CA ASP A 418 -10.09 10.00 -15.93
C ASP A 418 -10.98 9.58 -17.09
N GLY A 419 -12.31 9.73 -16.92
CA GLY A 419 -13.29 9.46 -17.96
C GLY A 419 -14.72 9.37 -17.43
N LYS A 420 -15.72 9.73 -18.25
CA LYS A 420 -17.15 9.74 -17.87
C LYS A 420 -17.81 8.35 -17.82
N GLY A 421 -17.05 7.26 -17.88
CA GLY A 421 -17.59 5.90 -17.98
C GLY A 421 -17.41 5.10 -16.69
N THR A 422 -18.51 4.62 -16.10
CA THR A 422 -18.54 3.79 -14.88
C THR A 422 -18.24 2.31 -15.13
N PHE A 423 -17.94 1.92 -16.37
CA PHE A 423 -17.69 0.53 -16.77
C PHE A 423 -16.22 0.12 -16.72
N LYS A 424 -15.32 1.05 -16.36
CA LYS A 424 -13.88 0.78 -16.25
C LYS A 424 -13.43 0.93 -14.81
N GLU A 425 -12.58 0.02 -14.37
CA GLU A 425 -11.90 0.11 -13.08
C GLU A 425 -10.40 -0.01 -13.30
N LYS A 426 -9.62 0.84 -12.63
CA LYS A 426 -8.16 0.77 -12.64
C LYS A 426 -7.74 0.18 -11.31
N TRP A 427 -7.01 -0.91 -11.36
CA TRP A 427 -6.50 -1.62 -10.20
C TRP A 427 -4.99 -1.66 -10.24
N THR A 428 -4.37 -1.34 -9.12
CA THR A 428 -2.93 -1.53 -8.92
C THR A 428 -2.75 -2.79 -8.07
N LEU A 429 -2.04 -3.77 -8.62
CA LEU A 429 -1.73 -5.04 -7.96
C LEU A 429 -0.31 -5.00 -7.42
N TYR A 430 -0.15 -5.42 -6.17
CA TYR A 430 1.16 -5.61 -5.56
C TYR A 430 1.11 -6.77 -4.57
N HIS A 431 1.87 -7.83 -4.84
CA HIS A 431 1.92 -9.01 -3.98
C HIS A 431 2.98 -8.86 -2.89
N LYS A 432 2.59 -9.12 -1.65
CA LYS A 432 3.45 -9.11 -0.47
C LYS A 432 3.29 -10.41 0.32
N PRO A 433 4.36 -11.01 0.87
CA PRO A 433 4.23 -12.22 1.67
C PRO A 433 3.32 -12.07 2.91
N GLU A 434 3.21 -10.86 3.49
CA GLU A 434 2.33 -10.60 4.65
C GLU A 434 0.85 -10.79 4.32
N GLN A 435 0.45 -10.70 3.05
CA GLN A 435 -0.92 -10.97 2.62
C GLN A 435 -1.32 -12.43 2.92
N ILE A 436 -0.35 -13.35 2.95
CA ILE A 436 -0.61 -14.74 3.32
C ILE A 436 -0.99 -14.84 4.80
N ILE A 437 -0.36 -14.06 5.68
CA ILE A 437 -0.76 -13.97 7.10
C ILE A 437 -2.17 -13.39 7.22
N GLN A 438 -2.46 -12.30 6.49
CA GLN A 438 -3.81 -11.71 6.47
C GLN A 438 -4.85 -12.74 6.02
N ILE A 439 -4.55 -13.56 5.01
CA ILE A 439 -5.44 -14.64 4.56
C ILE A 439 -5.61 -15.71 5.65
N ILE A 440 -4.53 -16.13 6.33
CA ILE A 440 -4.60 -17.13 7.42
C ILE A 440 -5.46 -16.60 8.58
N GLU A 441 -5.30 -15.33 8.97
CA GLU A 441 -6.13 -14.68 10.00
C GLU A 441 -7.61 -14.70 9.60
N ARG A 442 -7.91 -14.46 8.31
CA ARG A 442 -9.28 -14.46 7.80
C ARG A 442 -9.85 -15.86 7.57
N ALA A 443 -9.05 -16.92 7.67
CA ALA A 443 -9.52 -18.30 7.50
C ALA A 443 -10.52 -18.74 8.59
N ILE A 444 -10.53 -18.07 9.75
CA ILE A 444 -11.53 -18.28 10.82
C ILE A 444 -12.96 -18.03 10.31
N TRP A 445 -13.12 -17.13 9.32
CA TRP A 445 -14.42 -16.75 8.78
C TRP A 445 -14.95 -17.71 7.71
N GLY A 446 -14.14 -18.60 7.15
CA GLY A 446 -14.62 -19.54 6.14
C GLY A 446 -13.50 -20.18 5.31
N ASN A 447 -13.86 -21.24 4.58
CA ASN A 447 -12.91 -21.97 3.73
C ASN A 447 -12.79 -21.41 2.31
N THR A 448 -13.71 -20.52 1.91
CA THR A 448 -13.72 -19.87 0.60
C THR A 448 -13.75 -18.36 0.75
N VAL A 449 -13.23 -17.63 -0.24
CA VAL A 449 -13.18 -16.16 -0.22
C VAL A 449 -14.59 -15.58 -0.06
N MET A 450 -15.57 -16.12 -0.79
CA MET A 450 -16.96 -15.69 -0.71
C MET A 450 -17.56 -15.89 0.69
N GLU A 451 -17.38 -17.09 1.28
CA GLU A 451 -17.91 -17.41 2.61
C GLU A 451 -17.24 -16.57 3.70
N ALA A 452 -15.90 -16.43 3.63
CA ALA A 452 -15.13 -15.65 4.58
C ALA A 452 -15.54 -14.17 4.54
N THR A 453 -15.63 -13.55 3.35
CA THR A 453 -16.08 -12.17 3.22
C THR A 453 -17.51 -12.00 3.76
N GLN A 454 -18.43 -12.92 3.42
CA GLN A 454 -19.82 -12.84 3.88
C GLN A 454 -19.92 -12.90 5.41
N LYS A 455 -19.29 -13.88 6.07
CA LYS A 455 -19.35 -14.03 7.53
C LYS A 455 -18.63 -12.89 8.26
N TYR A 456 -17.50 -12.43 7.73
CA TYR A 456 -16.75 -11.30 8.29
C TYR A 456 -17.62 -10.03 8.30
N LEU A 457 -18.26 -9.72 7.16
CA LEU A 457 -19.10 -8.54 7.04
C LEU A 457 -20.43 -8.68 7.78
N LEU A 458 -21.00 -9.89 7.91
CA LEU A 458 -22.19 -10.10 8.76
C LEU A 458 -21.92 -9.76 10.23
N LYS A 459 -20.70 -10.05 10.73
CA LYS A 459 -20.31 -9.65 12.08
C LYS A 459 -20.17 -8.13 12.20
N GLN A 460 -19.46 -7.48 11.27
CA GLN A 460 -19.32 -6.02 11.28
C GLN A 460 -20.68 -5.32 11.17
N MET A 461 -21.54 -5.80 10.29
CA MET A 461 -22.90 -5.29 10.09
C MET A 461 -23.73 -5.35 11.38
N ALA A 462 -23.55 -6.37 12.22
CA ALA A 462 -24.27 -6.48 13.49
C ALA A 462 -23.88 -5.41 14.53
N GLU A 463 -22.70 -4.80 14.39
CA GLU A 463 -22.21 -3.74 15.27
C GLU A 463 -22.67 -2.34 14.82
N ILE A 464 -23.07 -2.19 13.55
CA ILE A 464 -23.50 -0.92 12.96
C ILE A 464 -24.89 -0.50 13.46
N GLN A 465 -24.96 0.70 14.03
CA GLN A 465 -26.21 1.30 14.53
C GLN A 465 -26.67 2.52 13.72
N HIS A 466 -25.78 3.12 12.93
CA HIS A 466 -26.05 4.35 12.17
C HIS A 466 -26.30 4.05 10.69
N ILE A 467 -27.26 4.77 10.09
CA ILE A 467 -27.65 4.60 8.68
C ILE A 467 -26.50 4.89 7.70
N PRO A 468 -25.74 6.00 7.84
CA PRO A 468 -24.66 6.33 6.90
C PRO A 468 -23.56 5.27 6.83
N GLU A 469 -23.20 4.67 7.96
CA GLU A 469 -22.20 3.59 8.03
C GLU A 469 -22.68 2.36 7.25
N LEU A 470 -23.96 2.01 7.38
CA LEU A 470 -24.54 0.88 6.68
C LEU A 470 -24.65 1.13 5.17
N THR A 471 -24.99 2.34 4.74
CA THR A 471 -25.07 2.70 3.31
C THR A 471 -23.69 2.78 2.67
N ALA A 472 -22.69 3.28 3.39
CA ALA A 472 -21.29 3.26 2.96
C ALA A 472 -20.78 1.82 2.84
N LEU A 473 -21.09 0.94 3.80
CA LEU A 473 -20.74 -0.47 3.68
C LEU A 473 -21.48 -1.12 2.49
N LEU A 474 -22.76 -0.81 2.29
CA LEU A 474 -23.53 -1.36 1.19
C LEU A 474 -22.94 -0.97 -0.18
N SER A 475 -22.50 0.30 -0.32
CA SER A 475 -21.88 0.78 -1.56
C SER A 475 -20.56 0.04 -1.89
N THR A 476 -19.80 -0.37 -0.88
CA THR A 476 -18.57 -1.16 -1.05
C THR A 476 -18.81 -2.66 -1.25
N VAL A 477 -19.91 -3.20 -0.71
CA VAL A 477 -20.31 -4.61 -0.85
C VAL A 477 -20.92 -4.90 -2.22
N LEU A 478 -21.66 -3.95 -2.81
CA LEU A 478 -22.30 -4.15 -4.10
C LEU A 478 -21.33 -4.61 -5.20
N PRO A 479 -20.13 -4.01 -5.35
CA PRO A 479 -19.11 -4.48 -6.27
C PRO A 479 -18.61 -5.91 -6.04
N ALA A 480 -18.71 -6.44 -4.82
CA ALA A 480 -18.23 -7.77 -4.44
C ALA A 480 -19.21 -8.93 -4.74
N ASP A 481 -20.41 -8.64 -5.27
CA ASP A 481 -21.41 -9.63 -5.69
C ASP A 481 -21.73 -10.67 -4.59
N LEU A 482 -22.33 -10.19 -3.50
CA LEU A 482 -22.70 -10.98 -2.31
C LEU A 482 -24.21 -10.87 -2.04
N PRO A 483 -25.08 -11.56 -2.81
CA PRO A 483 -26.53 -11.32 -2.80
C PRO A 483 -27.17 -11.57 -1.43
N ALA A 484 -26.79 -12.64 -0.72
CA ALA A 484 -27.32 -12.95 0.61
C ALA A 484 -26.95 -11.89 1.67
N LEU A 485 -25.77 -11.26 1.53
CA LEU A 485 -25.35 -10.18 2.42
C LEU A 485 -26.13 -8.90 2.11
N VAL A 486 -26.29 -8.56 0.82
CA VAL A 486 -27.09 -7.40 0.38
C VAL A 486 -28.52 -7.52 0.91
N GLU A 487 -29.15 -8.70 0.83
CA GLU A 487 -30.48 -8.92 1.38
C GLU A 487 -30.51 -8.66 2.91
N ALA A 488 -29.56 -9.21 3.66
CA ALA A 488 -29.46 -8.98 5.11
C ALA A 488 -29.27 -7.49 5.45
N MET A 489 -28.41 -6.79 4.72
CA MET A 489 -28.15 -5.35 4.89
C MET A 489 -29.38 -4.52 4.58
N THR A 490 -30.14 -4.85 3.52
CA THR A 490 -31.39 -4.14 3.20
C THR A 490 -32.45 -4.29 4.29
N VAL A 491 -32.56 -5.48 4.91
CA VAL A 491 -33.47 -5.71 6.04
C VAL A 491 -33.05 -4.91 7.27
N GLN A 492 -31.74 -4.82 7.55
CA GLN A 492 -31.26 -3.99 8.66
C GLN A 492 -31.44 -2.50 8.40
N LEU A 493 -31.18 -2.05 7.17
CA LEU A 493 -31.40 -0.68 6.76
C LEU A 493 -32.88 -0.30 6.89
N ASP A 494 -33.81 -1.18 6.52
CA ASP A 494 -35.25 -0.96 6.69
C ASP A 494 -35.60 -0.73 8.17
N ARG A 495 -35.09 -1.60 9.05
CA ARG A 495 -35.28 -1.46 10.52
C ARG A 495 -34.69 -0.15 11.06
N LEU A 496 -33.47 0.20 10.68
CA LEU A 496 -32.82 1.44 11.12
C LEU A 496 -33.56 2.68 10.58
N SER A 497 -33.99 2.65 9.32
CA SER A 497 -34.72 3.74 8.68
C SER A 497 -36.12 3.94 9.28
N ALA A 498 -36.74 2.89 9.80
CA ALA A 498 -38.03 2.96 10.48
C ALA A 498 -37.89 3.50 11.92
N ALA A 499 -36.76 3.26 12.57
CA ALA A 499 -36.49 3.68 13.94
C ALA A 499 -35.84 5.08 14.04
N SER A 500 -35.08 5.49 13.03
CA SER A 500 -34.36 6.76 13.04
C SER A 500 -35.29 7.96 12.79
N THR A 501 -35.13 8.99 13.61
CA THR A 501 -35.74 10.31 13.45
C THR A 501 -34.69 11.38 13.15
N ASP A 502 -33.41 11.01 13.05
CA ASP A 502 -32.32 11.95 12.82
C ASP A 502 -32.23 12.32 11.34
N ILE A 503 -32.49 13.60 11.05
CA ILE A 503 -32.53 14.13 9.69
C ILE A 503 -31.12 14.32 9.14
N LEU A 504 -30.13 14.62 9.98
CA LEU A 504 -28.73 14.80 9.56
C LEU A 504 -28.17 13.47 9.05
N GLU A 505 -28.43 12.37 9.77
CA GLU A 505 -28.06 11.03 9.32
C GLU A 505 -28.74 10.65 7.99
N MET A 506 -30.02 10.97 7.82
CA MET A 506 -30.74 10.68 6.57
C MET A 506 -30.14 11.47 5.40
N MET A 507 -29.82 12.75 5.60
CA MET A 507 -29.19 13.58 4.55
C MET A 507 -27.81 13.07 4.15
N GLU A 508 -27.07 12.50 5.10
CA GLU A 508 -25.76 11.91 4.82
C GLU A 508 -25.86 10.59 4.04
N ALA A 509 -26.92 9.80 4.27
CA ALA A 509 -27.13 8.52 3.59
C ALA A 509 -27.70 8.65 2.16
N VAL A 510 -28.40 9.75 1.84
CA VAL A 510 -29.10 9.95 0.55
C VAL A 510 -28.17 9.81 -0.67
N PRO A 511 -26.96 10.42 -0.73
CA PRO A 511 -26.08 10.29 -1.88
C PRO A 511 -25.72 8.84 -2.23
N ASP A 512 -25.42 8.03 -1.22
CA ASP A 512 -25.09 6.62 -1.39
C ASP A 512 -26.30 5.82 -1.87
N LEU A 513 -27.47 6.04 -1.27
CA LEU A 513 -28.72 5.37 -1.68
C LEU A 513 -29.11 5.70 -3.12
N VAL A 514 -28.95 6.96 -3.55
CA VAL A 514 -29.19 7.36 -4.94
C VAL A 514 -28.24 6.63 -5.89
N ASN A 515 -26.96 6.53 -5.55
CA ASN A 515 -26.00 5.77 -6.36
C ASN A 515 -26.39 4.29 -6.45
N ILE A 516 -26.82 3.69 -5.34
CA ILE A 516 -27.28 2.30 -5.28
C ILE A 516 -28.51 2.09 -6.18
N VAL A 517 -29.54 2.92 -6.06
CA VAL A 517 -30.77 2.82 -6.85
C VAL A 517 -30.49 3.03 -8.35
N ARG A 518 -29.57 3.94 -8.69
CA ARG A 518 -29.22 4.24 -10.08
C ARG A 518 -28.41 3.14 -10.75
N TYR A 519 -27.43 2.57 -10.05
CA TYR A 519 -26.47 1.60 -10.62
C TYR A 519 -26.79 0.15 -10.26
N GLY A 520 -27.78 -0.10 -9.40
CA GLY A 520 -28.20 -1.44 -8.96
C GLY A 520 -28.72 -2.34 -10.09
N ASN A 521 -29.21 -1.76 -11.19
CA ASN A 521 -29.75 -2.51 -12.32
C ASN A 521 -28.68 -3.24 -13.16
N VAL A 522 -27.39 -3.02 -12.90
CA VAL A 522 -26.29 -3.70 -13.62
C VAL A 522 -26.08 -5.14 -13.11
N ARG A 523 -26.65 -5.52 -11.96
CA ARG A 523 -26.33 -6.77 -11.24
C ARG A 523 -27.52 -7.67 -10.88
N ASP A 524 -28.66 -7.49 -11.54
CA ASP A 524 -29.85 -8.38 -11.43
C ASP A 524 -30.44 -8.50 -9.99
N LEU A 525 -30.23 -7.47 -9.15
CA LEU A 525 -30.77 -7.37 -7.80
C LEU A 525 -31.94 -6.37 -7.77
N ASP A 526 -33.03 -6.75 -7.11
CA ASP A 526 -34.23 -5.92 -6.96
C ASP A 526 -34.04 -4.86 -5.86
N PHE A 527 -33.67 -3.64 -6.27
CA PHE A 527 -33.51 -2.48 -5.37
C PHE A 527 -34.79 -1.65 -5.22
N SER A 528 -35.95 -2.16 -5.64
CA SER A 528 -37.24 -1.45 -5.47
C SER A 528 -37.46 -1.00 -4.02
N LYS A 529 -37.23 -1.88 -3.06
CA LYS A 529 -37.33 -1.59 -1.61
C LYS A 529 -36.40 -0.46 -1.16
N VAL A 530 -35.17 -0.40 -1.69
CA VAL A 530 -34.22 0.68 -1.37
C VAL A 530 -34.71 2.01 -1.96
N GLY A 531 -35.35 1.96 -3.14
CA GLY A 531 -36.05 3.10 -3.72
C GLY A 531 -37.18 3.63 -2.84
N ASP A 532 -38.05 2.75 -2.35
CA ASP A 532 -39.16 3.12 -1.46
C ASP A 532 -38.64 3.75 -0.15
N MET A 533 -37.55 3.21 0.41
CA MET A 533 -36.91 3.74 1.60
C MET A 533 -36.27 5.12 1.36
N LEU A 534 -35.61 5.30 0.22
CA LEU A 534 -35.05 6.60 -0.19
C LEU A 534 -36.16 7.66 -0.27
N GLU A 535 -37.30 7.33 -0.87
CA GLU A 535 -38.46 8.24 -0.94
C GLU A 535 -38.99 8.58 0.46
N ALA A 536 -39.10 7.60 1.35
CA ALA A 536 -39.53 7.82 2.73
C ALA A 536 -38.54 8.70 3.52
N MET A 537 -37.23 8.51 3.34
CA MET A 537 -36.20 9.36 3.95
C MET A 537 -36.28 10.78 3.44
N ILE A 538 -36.39 10.97 2.12
CA ILE A 538 -36.53 12.31 1.53
C ILE A 538 -37.79 13.00 2.06
N ALA A 539 -38.92 12.29 2.16
CA ALA A 539 -40.15 12.86 2.72
C ALA A 539 -39.97 13.35 4.18
N ARG A 540 -39.22 12.61 5.01
CA ARG A 540 -38.89 13.02 6.39
C ARG A 540 -37.93 14.21 6.44
N ILE A 541 -36.91 14.22 5.58
CA ILE A 541 -35.98 15.35 5.42
C ILE A 541 -36.76 16.61 5.05
N LEU A 542 -37.69 16.52 4.09
CA LEU A 542 -38.50 17.65 3.67
C LEU A 542 -39.46 18.14 4.77
N ALA A 543 -39.98 17.23 5.59
CA ALA A 543 -40.91 17.56 6.66
C ALA A 543 -40.24 18.23 7.88
N GLY A 544 -39.02 17.83 8.24
CA GLY A 544 -38.33 18.31 9.44
C GLY A 544 -37.03 19.08 9.20
N GLY A 545 -36.51 19.12 7.97
CA GLY A 545 -35.19 19.65 7.66
C GLY A 545 -35.03 21.14 7.99
N VAL A 546 -36.13 21.92 7.94
CA VAL A 546 -36.10 23.35 8.27
C VAL A 546 -35.79 23.55 9.75
N LEU A 547 -36.28 22.67 10.62
CA LEU A 547 -36.03 22.74 12.06
C LEU A 547 -34.55 22.54 12.40
N VAL A 548 -33.84 21.76 11.59
CA VAL A 548 -32.40 21.49 11.75
C VAL A 548 -31.54 22.64 11.22
N CYS A 549 -32.11 23.51 10.37
CA CYS A 549 -31.41 24.67 9.81
C CYS A 549 -31.47 25.92 10.72
N ILE A 550 -32.25 25.89 11.81
CA ILE A 550 -32.58 27.06 12.65
C ILE A 550 -31.76 27.05 13.94
N ASN A 551 -31.28 28.23 14.38
CA ASN A 551 -30.56 28.44 15.65
C ASN A 551 -29.30 27.57 15.81
N ILE A 552 -28.55 27.37 14.73
CA ILE A 552 -27.29 26.60 14.71
C ILE A 552 -26.08 27.55 14.68
N ASP A 553 -24.91 27.05 15.12
CA ASP A 553 -23.64 27.76 15.05
C ASP A 553 -22.94 27.62 13.68
N GLU A 554 -21.77 28.26 13.53
CA GLU A 554 -20.99 28.27 12.28
C GLU A 554 -20.55 26.85 11.85
N GLU A 555 -20.09 26.02 12.79
CA GLU A 555 -19.55 24.69 12.50
C GLU A 555 -20.67 23.76 12.01
N ALA A 556 -21.78 23.72 12.74
CA ALA A 556 -22.96 22.96 12.34
C ALA A 556 -23.57 23.44 11.02
N ALA A 557 -23.55 24.76 10.75
CA ALA A 557 -23.99 25.31 9.47
C ALA A 557 -23.09 24.88 8.31
N GLY A 558 -21.77 24.81 8.53
CA GLY A 558 -20.80 24.34 7.54
C GLY A 558 -21.03 22.87 7.13
N ASP A 559 -21.22 22.01 8.13
CA ASP A 559 -21.49 20.58 7.92
C ASP A 559 -22.84 20.35 7.26
N LEU A 560 -23.89 21.04 7.71
CA LEU A 560 -25.22 20.93 7.10
C LEU A 560 -25.23 21.43 5.66
N LEU A 561 -24.47 22.48 5.35
CA LEU A 561 -24.28 22.97 3.98
C LEU A 561 -23.67 21.88 3.09
N ASN A 562 -22.64 21.15 3.57
CA ASN A 562 -22.06 20.04 2.81
C ASN A 562 -23.10 18.95 2.52
N LYS A 563 -23.93 18.60 3.51
CA LYS A 563 -25.01 17.59 3.35
C LYS A 563 -26.11 18.07 2.39
N LEU A 564 -26.50 19.36 2.44
CA LEU A 564 -27.46 19.95 1.49
C LEU A 564 -26.93 19.90 0.05
N VAL A 565 -25.67 20.28 -0.16
CA VAL A 565 -25.02 20.25 -1.48
C VAL A 565 -24.97 18.83 -2.04
N ALA A 566 -24.56 17.86 -1.21
CA ALA A 566 -24.51 16.46 -1.62
C ALA A 566 -25.90 15.89 -1.94
N THR A 567 -26.90 16.25 -1.15
CA THR A 567 -28.31 15.83 -1.34
C THR A 567 -28.90 16.44 -2.62
N ASP A 568 -28.70 17.74 -2.87
CA ASP A 568 -29.17 18.40 -4.10
C ASP A 568 -28.57 17.77 -5.36
N TYR A 569 -27.27 17.49 -5.32
CA TYR A 569 -26.58 16.82 -6.41
C TYR A 569 -27.13 15.40 -6.64
N ALA A 570 -27.37 14.64 -5.57
CA ALA A 570 -27.96 13.31 -5.63
C ALA A 570 -29.38 13.33 -6.22
N LEU A 571 -30.25 14.24 -5.78
CA LEU A 571 -31.61 14.38 -6.31
C LEU A 571 -31.64 14.84 -7.78
N SER A 572 -30.71 15.74 -8.15
CA SER A 572 -30.51 16.16 -9.54
C SER A 572 -30.08 14.98 -10.42
N ILE A 573 -29.24 14.07 -9.90
CA ILE A 573 -28.85 12.84 -10.59
C ILE A 573 -30.02 11.87 -10.77
N LEU A 574 -30.84 11.69 -9.73
CA LEU A 574 -32.01 10.80 -9.77
C LEU A 574 -33.06 11.28 -10.79
N ASN A 575 -33.09 12.60 -11.05
CA ASN A 575 -33.89 13.27 -12.08
C ASN A 575 -35.39 12.91 -12.07
N ARG A 576 -35.97 12.80 -10.87
CA ARG A 576 -37.42 12.67 -10.69
C ARG A 576 -38.03 14.05 -10.45
N GLU A 577 -38.94 14.46 -11.33
CA GLU A 577 -39.48 15.84 -11.32
C GLU A 577 -40.19 16.19 -10.01
N GLU A 578 -41.00 15.27 -9.46
CA GLU A 578 -41.76 15.49 -8.22
C GLU A 578 -40.83 15.74 -7.02
N LEU A 579 -39.82 14.89 -6.83
CA LEU A 579 -38.85 15.04 -5.73
C LEU A 579 -38.02 16.32 -5.89
N ASN A 580 -37.61 16.67 -7.11
CA ASN A 580 -36.89 17.90 -7.37
C ASN A 580 -37.74 19.15 -7.12
N LEU A 581 -39.06 19.09 -7.38
CA LEU A 581 -39.98 20.17 -7.03
C LEU A 581 -40.14 20.32 -5.52
N MET A 582 -40.34 19.20 -4.80
CA MET A 582 -40.45 19.21 -3.34
C MET A 582 -39.17 19.70 -2.66
N TRP A 583 -38.00 19.28 -3.16
CA TRP A 583 -36.71 19.76 -2.70
C TRP A 583 -36.53 21.26 -2.92
N ARG A 584 -36.88 21.79 -4.10
CA ARG A 584 -36.84 23.24 -4.36
C ARG A 584 -37.74 24.02 -3.41
N ASN A 585 -38.95 23.51 -3.12
CA ASN A 585 -39.84 24.13 -2.14
C ASN A 585 -39.22 24.16 -0.73
N PHE A 586 -38.57 23.07 -0.31
CA PHE A 586 -37.84 23.00 0.95
C PHE A 586 -36.69 24.02 1.00
N ILE A 587 -35.87 24.11 -0.06
CA ILE A 587 -34.80 25.12 -0.16
C ILE A 587 -35.37 26.54 -0.11
N GLY A 588 -36.55 26.77 -0.71
CA GLY A 588 -37.29 28.04 -0.59
C GLY A 588 -37.71 28.36 0.85
N GLN A 589 -38.07 27.35 1.64
CA GLN A 589 -38.33 27.52 3.08
C GLN A 589 -37.03 27.86 3.82
N VAL A 590 -35.93 27.14 3.58
CA VAL A 590 -34.62 27.44 4.19
C VAL A 590 -34.17 28.88 3.90
N ARG A 591 -34.42 29.39 2.69
CA ARG A 591 -34.13 30.79 2.31
C ARG A 591 -34.96 31.82 3.08
N SER A 592 -36.23 31.51 3.39
CA SER A 592 -37.21 32.49 3.90
C SER A 592 -37.51 32.37 5.39
N SER A 593 -37.13 31.25 6.03
CA SER A 593 -37.33 31.01 7.44
C SER A 593 -36.48 31.93 8.32
N ALA A 594 -37.12 32.51 9.35
CA ALA A 594 -36.42 33.28 10.36
C ALA A 594 -35.47 32.38 11.17
N ASN A 595 -34.32 32.94 11.59
CA ASN A 595 -33.29 32.29 12.40
C ASN A 595 -32.54 31.12 11.72
N VAL A 596 -32.65 30.97 10.40
CA VAL A 596 -31.73 30.11 9.64
C VAL A 596 -30.36 30.78 9.55
N HIS A 597 -29.30 29.99 9.70
CA HIS A 597 -27.93 30.53 9.63
C HIS A 597 -27.68 31.19 8.25
N PRO A 598 -27.10 32.41 8.19
CA PRO A 598 -26.92 33.15 6.94
C PRO A 598 -26.19 32.37 5.85
N LEU A 599 -25.23 31.53 6.22
CA LEU A 599 -24.53 30.59 5.32
C LEU A 599 -25.48 29.71 4.49
N LEU A 600 -26.48 29.11 5.13
CA LEU A 600 -27.45 28.22 4.48
C LEU A 600 -28.42 29.01 3.60
N SER A 601 -28.86 30.19 4.07
CA SER A 601 -29.72 31.09 3.30
C SER A 601 -29.04 31.60 2.02
N GLY A 602 -27.74 31.90 2.10
CA GLY A 602 -26.91 32.29 0.95
C GLY A 602 -26.84 31.19 -0.10
N TYR A 603 -26.53 29.96 0.32
CA TYR A 603 -26.52 28.81 -0.57
C TYR A 603 -27.90 28.51 -1.17
N ALA A 604 -28.96 28.56 -0.36
CA ALA A 604 -30.34 28.33 -0.83
C ALA A 604 -30.77 29.36 -1.89
N THR A 605 -30.40 30.64 -1.68
CA THR A 605 -30.64 31.71 -2.66
C THR A 605 -29.90 31.45 -3.96
N ARG A 606 -28.62 31.05 -3.89
CA ARG A 606 -27.84 30.68 -5.07
C ARG A 606 -28.46 29.50 -5.82
N LEU A 607 -28.81 28.42 -5.12
CA LEU A 607 -29.34 27.20 -5.74
C LEU A 607 -30.65 27.49 -6.50
N LEU A 608 -31.55 28.27 -5.92
CA LEU A 608 -32.81 28.65 -6.57
C LEU A 608 -32.59 29.61 -7.75
N ASN A 609 -31.61 30.51 -7.67
CA ASN A 609 -31.20 31.36 -8.79
C ASN A 609 -30.65 30.52 -9.96
N ASP A 610 -29.76 29.56 -9.67
CA ASP A 610 -29.18 28.65 -10.67
C ASP A 610 -30.26 27.82 -11.40
N LYS A 611 -31.36 27.51 -10.72
CA LYS A 611 -32.52 26.79 -11.29
C LYS A 611 -33.56 27.71 -11.94
N GLY A 612 -33.38 29.04 -11.89
CA GLY A 612 -34.26 30.03 -12.51
C GLY A 612 -35.56 30.32 -11.74
N GLU A 613 -35.63 29.97 -10.46
CA GLU A 613 -36.83 30.14 -9.60
C GLU A 613 -36.91 31.53 -8.95
N ILE A 614 -35.82 32.30 -9.01
CA ILE A 614 -35.73 33.66 -8.44
C ILE A 614 -35.60 34.67 -9.57
N SER A 615 -36.42 35.73 -9.52
CA SER A 615 -36.30 36.86 -10.45
C SER A 615 -35.14 37.79 -10.09
N ALA A 616 -34.64 38.55 -11.07
CA ALA A 616 -33.55 39.52 -10.84
C ALA A 616 -33.90 40.55 -9.74
N GLU A 617 -35.16 41.00 -9.68
CA GLU A 617 -35.65 41.96 -8.70
C GLU A 617 -35.66 41.38 -7.27
N GLU A 618 -36.10 40.12 -7.12
CA GLU A 618 -36.06 39.42 -5.82
C GLU A 618 -34.63 39.16 -5.35
N MET A 619 -33.72 38.92 -6.29
CA MET A 619 -32.31 38.72 -6.01
C MET A 619 -31.64 40.01 -5.50
N GLU A 620 -31.85 41.13 -6.21
CA GLU A 620 -31.40 42.45 -5.77
C GLU A 620 -31.99 42.83 -4.40
N THR A 621 -33.25 42.51 -4.15
CA THR A 621 -33.91 42.75 -2.86
C THR A 621 -33.28 41.93 -1.73
N THR A 622 -32.98 40.65 -2.00
CA THR A 622 -32.35 39.74 -1.02
C THR A 622 -30.94 40.20 -0.67
N LEU A 623 -30.15 40.58 -1.68
CA LEU A 623 -28.81 41.11 -1.47
C LEU A 623 -28.83 42.45 -0.74
N SER A 624 -29.74 43.36 -1.11
CA SER A 624 -29.91 44.64 -0.42
C SER A 624 -30.30 44.47 1.05
N PHE A 625 -31.10 43.44 1.36
CA PHE A 625 -31.47 43.09 2.73
C PHE A 625 -30.25 42.63 3.53
N TYR A 626 -29.49 41.65 3.03
CA TYR A 626 -28.31 41.12 3.73
C TYR A 626 -27.16 42.13 3.81
N SER A 627 -27.06 43.05 2.83
CA SER A 627 -26.09 44.15 2.83
C SER A 627 -26.53 45.40 3.59
N SER A 628 -27.68 45.36 4.28
CA SER A 628 -28.17 46.52 5.03
C SER A 628 -27.41 46.73 6.33
N VAL A 629 -27.30 48.00 6.77
CA VAL A 629 -26.59 48.41 8.01
C VAL A 629 -27.19 47.77 9.27
N GLY A 630 -28.39 47.19 9.18
CA GLY A 630 -29.07 46.53 10.30
C GLY A 630 -28.59 45.12 10.62
N ASN A 631 -27.79 44.48 9.74
CA ASN A 631 -27.26 43.13 9.97
C ASN A 631 -25.83 43.17 10.51
N ALA A 632 -25.46 42.17 11.31
CA ALA A 632 -24.09 42.04 11.77
C ALA A 632 -23.13 41.77 10.58
N PRO A 633 -21.93 42.38 10.54
CA PRO A 633 -20.94 42.13 9.49
C PRO A 633 -20.58 40.65 9.30
N ALA A 634 -20.60 39.87 10.39
CA ALA A 634 -20.38 38.42 10.35
C ALA A 634 -21.49 37.66 9.59
N ASP A 635 -22.77 38.02 9.81
CA ASP A 635 -23.91 37.39 9.13
C ASP A 635 -23.87 37.67 7.62
N MET A 636 -23.47 38.89 7.25
CA MET A 636 -23.25 39.28 5.87
C MET A 636 -22.14 38.42 5.24
N ALA A 637 -21.01 38.27 5.92
CA ALA A 637 -19.89 37.46 5.46
C ALA A 637 -20.28 35.98 5.23
N TYR A 638 -20.97 35.36 6.18
CA TYR A 638 -21.43 33.97 6.06
C TYR A 638 -22.42 33.79 4.92
N TRP A 639 -23.34 34.73 4.73
CA TRP A 639 -24.29 34.67 3.61
C TRP A 639 -23.56 34.68 2.26
N PHE A 640 -22.57 35.57 2.08
CA PHE A 640 -21.78 35.63 0.86
C PHE A 640 -20.91 34.39 0.65
N GLU A 641 -20.35 33.83 1.71
CA GLU A 641 -19.61 32.57 1.64
C GLU A 641 -20.49 31.44 1.08
N GLY A 642 -21.71 31.27 1.61
CA GLY A 642 -22.65 30.25 1.15
C GLY A 642 -23.14 30.50 -0.28
N PHE A 643 -23.39 31.77 -0.62
CA PHE A 643 -23.81 32.20 -1.94
C PHE A 643 -22.74 31.95 -3.02
N LEU A 644 -21.46 32.20 -2.71
CA LEU A 644 -20.34 32.10 -3.65
C LEU A 644 -19.67 30.72 -3.67
N ARG A 645 -20.05 29.81 -2.77
CA ARG A 645 -19.38 28.52 -2.57
C ARG A 645 -19.24 27.74 -3.88
N SER A 646 -18.00 27.33 -4.21
CA SER A 646 -17.66 26.54 -5.40
C SER A 646 -18.22 27.07 -6.74
N SER A 647 -18.39 28.39 -6.88
CA SER A 647 -19.08 29.03 -8.02
C SER A 647 -18.19 29.94 -8.88
N GLY A 648 -16.86 29.79 -8.82
CA GLY A 648 -15.91 30.63 -9.57
C GLY A 648 -16.21 30.67 -11.08
N SER A 649 -16.60 29.53 -11.65
CA SER A 649 -17.00 29.42 -13.06
C SER A 649 -18.33 30.12 -13.39
N ILE A 650 -19.30 30.12 -12.47
CA ILE A 650 -20.62 30.76 -12.70
C ILE A 650 -20.46 32.28 -12.69
N LEU A 651 -19.69 32.84 -11.76
CA LEU A 651 -19.36 34.29 -11.74
C LEU A 651 -18.62 34.75 -13.01
N LEU A 652 -17.87 33.85 -13.66
CA LEU A 652 -17.23 34.16 -14.93
C LEU A 652 -18.23 34.20 -16.10
N LEU A 653 -19.22 33.31 -16.10
CA LEU A 653 -20.18 33.12 -17.19
C LEU A 653 -21.41 34.04 -17.08
N ASP A 654 -21.86 34.34 -15.87
CA ASP A 654 -23.01 35.20 -15.60
C ASP A 654 -22.56 36.62 -15.24
N ASP A 655 -22.62 37.51 -16.23
CA ASP A 655 -22.27 38.93 -16.05
C ASP A 655 -23.24 39.66 -15.11
N ARG A 656 -24.48 39.20 -14.97
CA ARG A 656 -25.46 39.82 -14.05
C ARG A 656 -25.07 39.52 -12.61
N LEU A 657 -24.79 38.26 -12.32
CA LEU A 657 -24.32 37.80 -11.02
C LEU A 657 -23.01 38.48 -10.62
N TRP A 658 -22.07 38.55 -11.57
CA TRP A 658 -20.80 39.24 -11.39
C TRP A 658 -20.98 40.71 -11.02
N ASN A 659 -21.79 41.45 -11.79
CA ASN A 659 -22.01 42.87 -11.54
C ASN A 659 -22.66 43.11 -10.19
N LEU A 660 -23.58 42.23 -9.76
CA LEU A 660 -24.23 42.35 -8.47
C LEU A 660 -23.21 42.19 -7.32
N VAL A 661 -22.41 41.13 -7.34
CA VAL A 661 -21.36 40.89 -6.33
C VAL A 661 -20.30 41.99 -6.37
N ASN A 662 -19.85 42.41 -7.55
CA ASN A 662 -18.84 43.45 -7.72
C ASN A 662 -19.33 44.81 -7.21
N ASN A 663 -20.55 45.23 -7.57
CA ASN A 663 -21.12 46.49 -7.12
C ASN A 663 -21.29 46.52 -5.60
N TRP A 664 -21.67 45.40 -4.99
CA TRP A 664 -21.73 45.27 -3.54
C TRP A 664 -20.35 45.40 -2.88
N VAL A 665 -19.33 44.70 -3.37
CA VAL A 665 -17.96 44.84 -2.84
C VAL A 665 -17.48 46.29 -2.95
N CYS A 666 -17.74 46.94 -4.08
CA CYS A 666 -17.37 48.34 -4.31
C CYS A 666 -18.17 49.35 -3.48
N SER A 667 -19.35 48.99 -2.98
CA SER A 667 -20.20 49.88 -2.17
C SER A 667 -19.90 49.83 -0.68
N GLN A 668 -19.04 48.91 -0.21
CA GLN A 668 -18.69 48.80 1.20
C GLN A 668 -17.74 49.93 1.63
N ASP A 669 -17.97 50.48 2.82
CA ASP A 669 -17.02 51.41 3.43
C ASP A 669 -15.75 50.67 3.91
N LYS A 670 -14.70 51.45 4.22
CA LYS A 670 -13.38 50.90 4.54
C LYS A 670 -13.39 50.02 5.80
N GLU A 671 -14.18 50.35 6.82
CA GLU A 671 -14.19 49.60 8.08
C GLU A 671 -14.90 48.27 7.89
N THR A 672 -16.10 48.29 7.29
CA THR A 672 -16.86 47.07 6.95
C THR A 672 -16.08 46.16 6.00
N PHE A 673 -15.42 46.72 4.97
CA PHE A 673 -14.62 45.92 4.05
C PHE A 673 -13.44 45.20 4.73
N MET A 674 -12.77 45.86 5.69
CA MET A 674 -11.65 45.26 6.43
C MET A 674 -12.12 44.11 7.34
N GLU A 675 -13.33 44.18 7.88
CA GLU A 675 -13.94 43.10 8.66
C GLU A 675 -14.37 41.91 7.79
N LEU A 676 -14.87 42.17 6.57
CA LEU A 676 -15.29 41.14 5.61
C LEU A 676 -14.12 40.45 4.88
N LEU A 677 -12.96 41.11 4.79
CA LEU A 677 -11.81 40.67 4.00
C LEU A 677 -11.32 39.24 4.31
N PRO A 678 -11.22 38.78 5.58
CA PRO A 678 -10.77 37.42 5.89
C PRO A 678 -11.70 36.35 5.32
N VAL A 679 -13.02 36.54 5.42
CA VAL A 679 -14.04 35.57 4.95
C VAL A 679 -14.13 35.57 3.43
N LEU A 680 -14.07 36.74 2.79
CA LEU A 680 -13.97 36.81 1.33
C LEU A 680 -12.70 36.10 0.85
N ARG A 681 -11.55 36.32 1.49
CA ARG A 681 -10.30 35.63 1.14
C ARG A 681 -10.40 34.11 1.32
N ARG A 682 -11.04 33.63 2.39
CA ARG A 682 -11.35 32.20 2.60
C ARG A 682 -12.18 31.66 1.43
N THR A 683 -13.30 32.31 1.12
CA THR A 683 -14.23 31.91 0.05
C THR A 683 -13.55 31.86 -1.33
N PHE A 684 -12.82 32.92 -1.72
CA PHE A 684 -12.11 32.95 -3.01
C PHE A 684 -10.92 31.96 -3.07
N SER A 685 -10.36 31.55 -1.93
CA SER A 685 -9.26 30.58 -1.90
C SER A 685 -9.68 29.17 -2.35
N GLU A 686 -10.95 28.82 -2.18
CA GLU A 686 -11.53 27.56 -2.66
C GLU A 686 -11.60 27.48 -4.20
N PHE A 687 -11.54 28.62 -4.90
CA PHE A 687 -11.57 28.65 -6.36
C PHE A 687 -10.22 28.20 -6.95
N THR A 688 -10.29 27.56 -8.12
CA THR A 688 -9.09 27.14 -8.84
C THR A 688 -8.20 28.34 -9.19
N SER A 689 -6.90 28.12 -9.33
CA SER A 689 -5.95 29.18 -9.70
C SER A 689 -6.34 29.88 -11.02
N ALA A 690 -6.89 29.11 -11.96
CA ALA A 690 -7.39 29.62 -13.24
C ALA A 690 -8.63 30.53 -13.08
N GLU A 691 -9.59 30.14 -12.24
CA GLU A 691 -10.79 30.94 -11.95
C GLU A 691 -10.43 32.24 -11.25
N ARG A 692 -9.59 32.20 -10.20
CA ARG A 692 -9.14 33.41 -9.49
C ARG A 692 -8.47 34.41 -10.41
N ARG A 693 -7.59 33.94 -11.31
CA ARG A 693 -6.92 34.81 -12.29
C ARG A 693 -7.93 35.48 -13.22
N LYS A 694 -8.86 34.70 -13.79
CA LYS A 694 -9.87 35.23 -14.72
C LYS A 694 -10.84 36.21 -14.03
N LEU A 695 -11.24 35.94 -12.79
CA LEU A 695 -12.09 36.84 -12.01
C LEU A 695 -11.35 38.14 -11.69
N GLY A 696 -10.06 38.07 -11.34
CA GLY A 696 -9.22 39.26 -11.17
C GLY A 696 -9.05 40.08 -12.45
N GLU A 697 -8.89 39.42 -13.61
CA GLU A 697 -8.88 40.08 -14.91
C GLU A 697 -10.23 40.74 -15.24
N LYS A 698 -11.35 40.10 -14.89
CA LYS A 698 -12.71 40.62 -15.06
C LYS A 698 -12.92 41.87 -14.18
N ALA A 699 -12.52 41.82 -12.91
CA ALA A 699 -12.56 42.95 -11.98
C ALA A 699 -11.78 44.17 -12.50
N ARG A 700 -10.55 43.95 -13.00
CA ARG A 700 -9.71 45.02 -13.56
C ARG A 700 -10.33 45.73 -14.77
N ARG A 701 -11.19 45.04 -15.53
CA ARG A 701 -11.90 45.62 -16.69
C ARG A 701 -13.10 46.47 -16.25
N THR A 702 -13.79 46.10 -15.18
CA THR A 702 -14.92 46.86 -14.64
C THR A 702 -14.52 48.26 -14.13
N ASP A 703 -13.34 48.41 -13.53
CA ASP A 703 -12.82 49.70 -13.03
C ASP A 703 -12.47 50.72 -14.13
N SER A 704 -12.19 50.26 -15.36
CA SER A 704 -11.83 51.16 -16.48
C SER A 704 -13.01 51.91 -17.12
N THR A 705 -14.24 51.59 -16.72
CA THR A 705 -15.49 52.14 -17.28
C THR A 705 -16.48 52.48 -16.16
N GLY A 706 -16.12 53.43 -15.30
CA GLY A 706 -17.01 53.91 -14.24
C GLY A 706 -18.18 54.73 -14.75
N THR A 707 -19.24 54.09 -15.28
CA THR A 707 -20.65 54.52 -15.19
C THR A 707 -21.56 53.41 -15.73
N SER A 708 -22.64 53.10 -15.01
CA SER A 708 -23.74 52.30 -15.57
C SER A 708 -24.31 53.02 -16.79
N SER A 709 -24.19 52.41 -17.97
CA SER A 709 -25.01 52.74 -19.13
C SER A 709 -25.68 51.47 -19.62
N ALA A 710 -26.99 51.41 -19.41
CA ALA A 710 -27.87 50.65 -20.27
C ALA A 710 -27.74 51.21 -21.70
N VAL A 711 -26.84 50.64 -22.51
CA VAL A 711 -26.88 50.73 -23.97
C VAL A 711 -26.37 49.40 -24.52
N GLY A 712 -27.15 48.83 -25.43
CA GLY A 712 -26.99 47.47 -25.92
C GLY A 712 -25.64 47.14 -26.54
N ALA A 713 -25.42 45.83 -26.65
CA ALA A 713 -24.42 45.15 -27.46
C ALA A 713 -23.81 46.01 -28.58
N SER A 714 -22.67 46.64 -28.31
CA SER A 714 -21.64 46.85 -29.31
C SER A 714 -20.34 46.32 -28.73
N VAL A 715 -20.10 45.04 -28.99
CA VAL A 715 -18.79 44.41 -28.87
C VAL A 715 -17.80 45.30 -29.62
N THR A 716 -16.82 45.84 -28.90
CA THR A 716 -15.62 46.43 -29.48
C THR A 716 -14.94 45.35 -30.32
N GLU A 717 -15.14 45.46 -31.63
CA GLU A 717 -14.30 44.85 -32.63
C GLU A 717 -12.88 45.41 -32.50
N ASN A 718 -11.91 44.51 -32.62
CA ASN A 718 -10.46 44.71 -32.71
C ASN A 718 -9.79 44.80 -31.33
N GLU A 719 -9.07 43.78 -30.86
CA GLU A 719 -8.00 43.07 -31.58
C GLU A 719 -8.02 41.54 -31.34
N CYS A 720 -7.60 40.78 -32.36
CA CYS A 720 -7.36 39.32 -32.41
C CYS A 720 -8.54 38.35 -32.67
N LEU A 721 -9.52 38.70 -33.50
CA LEU A 721 -10.36 37.71 -34.17
C LEU A 721 -10.32 37.89 -35.69
N ASN A 722 -9.53 37.05 -36.36
CA ASN A 722 -9.46 36.99 -37.82
C ASN A 722 -10.77 36.39 -38.36
N ARG A 723 -11.74 37.26 -38.66
CA ARG A 723 -13.08 36.88 -39.13
C ARG A 723 -13.06 36.03 -40.40
N GLU A 724 -12.03 36.17 -41.22
CA GLU A 724 -11.83 35.34 -42.42
C GLU A 724 -11.42 33.90 -42.08
N GLU A 725 -10.69 33.66 -40.99
CA GLU A 725 -10.41 32.31 -40.51
C GLU A 725 -11.59 31.69 -39.78
N ALA A 726 -12.31 32.47 -38.95
CA ALA A 726 -13.50 31.98 -38.25
C ALA A 726 -14.60 31.50 -39.22
N LYS A 727 -14.76 32.15 -40.37
CA LYS A 727 -15.69 31.71 -41.43
C LYS A 727 -15.32 30.37 -42.05
N LYS A 728 -14.04 29.98 -42.06
CA LYS A 728 -13.59 28.69 -42.63
C LYS A 728 -14.04 27.48 -41.80
N VAL A 729 -14.42 27.68 -40.53
CA VAL A 729 -14.87 26.61 -39.63
C VAL A 729 -16.37 26.32 -39.78
N ILE A 730 -17.15 27.29 -40.27
CA ILE A 730 -18.61 27.19 -40.43
C ILE A 730 -19.04 26.00 -41.32
N PRO A 731 -18.40 25.71 -42.46
CA PRO A 731 -18.74 24.55 -43.29
C PRO A 731 -18.55 23.22 -42.54
N VAL A 732 -17.47 23.10 -41.75
CA VAL A 732 -17.17 21.89 -40.97
C VAL A 732 -18.19 21.69 -39.85
N ILE A 733 -18.56 22.76 -39.15
CA ILE A 733 -19.60 22.71 -38.11
C ILE A 733 -20.96 22.34 -38.72
N ARG A 734 -21.31 22.89 -39.88
CA ARG A 734 -22.55 22.51 -40.59
C ARG A 734 -22.54 21.03 -40.99
N GLN A 735 -21.40 20.51 -41.40
CA GLN A 735 -21.25 19.09 -41.73
C GLN A 735 -21.37 18.19 -40.49
N LEU A 736 -20.78 18.59 -39.36
CA LEU A 736 -20.90 17.87 -38.08
C LEU A 736 -22.33 17.91 -37.51
N LEU A 737 -23.08 18.98 -37.77
CA LEU A 737 -24.47 19.16 -37.33
C LEU A 737 -25.50 18.67 -38.35
N GLY A 738 -25.08 18.08 -39.48
CA GLY A 738 -25.97 17.53 -40.50
C GLY A 738 -26.81 18.56 -41.25
N LEU A 739 -26.38 19.82 -41.31
CA LEU A 739 -27.08 20.89 -42.01
C LEU A 739 -26.55 21.00 -43.44
N GLU A 740 -27.37 20.59 -44.42
CA GLU A 740 -27.01 20.69 -45.85
C GLU A 740 -26.72 22.14 -46.26
N THR A 741 -25.54 22.37 -46.82
CA THR A 741 -25.09 23.66 -47.35
C THR A 741 -25.84 24.00 -48.64
N LYS A 742 -26.69 25.04 -48.60
CA LYS A 742 -27.11 25.80 -49.79
C LYS A 742 -26.18 26.98 -50.03
#